data_AF-A0A1M4SAE0-F1
#
_entry.id   AF-A0A1M4SAE0-F1
#
_cell.length_a   1.000
_cell.length_b   1.000
_cell.length_c   1.000
_cell.angle_alpha   90.00
_cell.angle_beta   90.00
_cell.angle_gamma   90.00
#
_symmetry.space_group_name_H-M   'P 1'
#
loop_
_entity.id
_entity.type
_entity.pdbx_description
1 polymer ?
#
loop_
_entity_poly.entity_id
_entity_poly.type
_entity_poly.pdbx_seq_one_letter_code
_entity_poly.pdbx_strand_id
1 'polypeptide(L)'
;MTLGKGNDITMEHSDHYRNELLENDLELLTALRMLSIDQVEAANSGHPGLPLGAAPIVHTVFSRFLRYDPFDPSWVGRDRFVLSAGHGSALLYATLYLYGSSLGMDDLKQFRKLGSKTPGHPEFGHTPGVETTTGPLGQGVATSVGIALAQKLLAEQAFRSDPLGSDLLNQRTYVLASDGDLMEGISHEAASLAGNLGLDNLVVLFDSNNITIDGPASQSCTDDVTMRFGSYGWKTYEVHNGNDIEEISQVLRNALEEQNSPVLIEVKTTIGSGSPNRAGTSKVHGSPLGKEETALTKAAYGWSYGSFELPEHLERVLTEFKSRRQQDRQRWESALHDLGEGLYNRVNESLKTKELQALPTTVFNTGAKLATRKASKEVLADLCGQDHRIVGGAADLAESNGVDLGLETINRSSLANHTSGQLIHFGIREHAMAACANGLALSGNIRPFCSTFLVFSDYLRPSLRLSALMSLPVIYIFTHDSIALGEDGPTHQPVEHLSALRAIPNHIVLRPADANETKACYEFITKLDSSPVSLILTRQDLEILEPTPGHWLSTQGARVVQGTGTDQLTIVASGSEVQLALESARLIEDRFDVNVRVVSVPWRERFLSLERDVFEQLVPPNTPVIVIEAGIEQGWESLSSRGTFIGMNSFGASGSKDSLFEHFGFTPNQVLEAASDLLSDQPSKVANDLLLATELAALHCQDYVGKGEKNQADHAAVEALRNSLASASFTGTVVIGEGAKDEAPMLYEGEVVGSSSQDAQQLDIAVDPLEGTNYAAKGTDGAISVIAVAKRGSMLPMPAYYMEKLVTRFGSYDELSLDRRLIENLEVIAAHKGAPLSSLCAYVLDKPRHKDAIAMMRGAGVRVIQASDGDVLGSLRALLPMDTVDLLYGIGGAPEGVISAAATRGLGGYMIARLTPQSEEETASLASWNPGWSSMRFTANDLVSEESIMVATAVTSTSIIRAPERLDNDDLLLHSVVVENGRIKFISRPSSSMEE
;
A
#
# COMPACT_ATOMS: atom_id res chain seq x y z
N MET A 1 1.05 57.92 -20.07
CA MET A 1 1.28 59.01 -21.06
C MET A 1 0.05 59.14 -21.94
N THR A 2 -0.37 60.38 -22.18
CA THR A 2 -1.51 60.82 -23.00
C THR A 2 -1.52 60.24 -24.42
N LEU A 3 -2.62 59.57 -24.79
CA LEU A 3 -2.91 59.13 -26.16
C LEU A 3 -3.23 60.34 -27.05
N GLY A 4 -2.49 60.47 -28.15
CA GLY A 4 -2.64 61.52 -29.15
C GLY A 4 -3.91 61.36 -30.00
N LYS A 5 -4.50 62.51 -30.33
CA LYS A 5 -5.59 62.67 -31.29
C LYS A 5 -5.12 62.34 -32.71
N GLY A 6 -5.94 61.61 -33.48
CA GLY A 6 -5.82 61.54 -34.94
C GLY A 6 -6.66 60.46 -35.60
N ASN A 7 -7.90 60.80 -36.00
CA ASN A 7 -8.45 60.68 -37.36
C ASN A 7 -9.98 60.81 -37.33
N ASP A 8 -10.50 61.85 -38.00
CA ASP A 8 -11.93 62.01 -38.29
C ASP A 8 -12.39 60.90 -39.25
N ILE A 9 -13.01 59.86 -38.69
CA ILE A 9 -13.82 58.89 -39.42
C ILE A 9 -15.26 59.39 -39.33
N THR A 10 -15.91 59.65 -40.48
CA THR A 10 -17.32 60.06 -40.53
C THR A 10 -18.21 59.02 -39.84
N MET A 11 -19.22 59.47 -39.07
CA MET A 11 -20.13 58.58 -38.29
C MET A 11 -20.69 57.39 -39.09
N GLU A 12 -21.02 57.55 -40.38
CA GLU A 12 -21.51 56.45 -41.22
C GLU A 12 -20.48 55.34 -41.49
N HIS A 13 -19.18 55.67 -41.59
CA HIS A 13 -18.10 54.67 -41.73
C HIS A 13 -17.79 53.97 -40.40
N SER A 14 -17.96 54.68 -39.28
CA SER A 14 -17.86 54.12 -37.92
C SER A 14 -18.98 53.11 -37.66
N ASP A 15 -20.21 53.43 -38.05
CA ASP A 15 -21.37 52.55 -37.83
C ASP A 15 -21.34 51.32 -38.74
N HIS A 16 -20.91 51.46 -40.00
CA HIS A 16 -20.74 50.31 -40.91
C HIS A 16 -19.67 49.33 -40.42
N TYR A 17 -18.50 49.83 -40.01
CA TYR A 17 -17.42 48.99 -39.47
C TYR A 17 -17.80 48.34 -38.14
N ARG A 18 -18.53 49.06 -37.28
CA ARG A 18 -19.07 48.51 -36.03
C ARG A 18 -20.09 47.40 -36.27
N ASN A 19 -20.97 47.56 -37.27
CA ASN A 19 -21.93 46.54 -37.65
C ASN A 19 -21.25 45.31 -38.25
N GLU A 20 -20.25 45.48 -39.11
CA GLU A 20 -19.46 44.38 -39.68
C GLU A 20 -18.69 43.59 -38.61
N LEU A 21 -18.12 44.27 -37.61
CA LEU A 21 -17.48 43.60 -36.48
C LEU A 21 -18.48 42.80 -35.64
N LEU A 22 -19.67 43.34 -35.42
CA LEU A 22 -20.74 42.66 -34.69
C LEU A 22 -21.27 41.43 -35.46
N GLU A 23 -21.43 41.53 -36.78
CA GLU A 23 -21.82 40.41 -37.64
C GLU A 23 -20.78 39.28 -37.58
N ASN A 24 -19.48 39.60 -37.71
CA ASN A 24 -18.41 38.63 -37.56
C ASN A 24 -18.39 37.98 -36.17
N ASP A 25 -18.63 38.74 -35.10
CA ASP A 25 -18.71 38.22 -33.73
C ASP A 25 -19.86 37.20 -33.58
N LEU A 26 -21.05 37.50 -34.11
CA LEU A 26 -22.20 36.62 -34.05
C LEU A 26 -22.00 35.32 -34.85
N GLU A 27 -21.30 35.41 -35.98
CA GLU A 27 -21.00 34.24 -36.80
C GLU A 27 -19.90 33.35 -36.17
N LEU A 28 -18.86 33.94 -35.57
CA LEU A 28 -17.85 33.20 -34.78
C LEU A 28 -18.47 32.52 -33.55
N LEU A 29 -19.37 33.21 -32.86
CA LEU A 29 -20.15 32.64 -31.78
C LEU A 29 -20.98 31.43 -32.25
N THR A 30 -21.58 31.54 -33.43
CA THR A 30 -22.31 30.42 -34.03
C THR A 30 -21.37 29.27 -34.38
N ALA A 31 -20.18 29.55 -34.93
CA ALA A 31 -19.16 28.54 -35.20
C ALA A 31 -18.73 27.79 -33.93
N LEU A 32 -18.55 28.46 -32.79
CA LEU A 32 -18.27 27.81 -31.50
C LEU A 32 -19.35 26.79 -31.12
N ARG A 33 -20.62 27.18 -31.25
CA ARG A 33 -21.77 26.31 -30.97
C ARG A 33 -21.76 25.09 -31.90
N MET A 34 -21.53 25.30 -33.19
CA MET A 34 -21.55 24.23 -34.20
C MET A 34 -20.40 23.25 -33.99
N LEU A 35 -19.17 23.73 -33.77
CA LEU A 35 -18.02 22.88 -33.49
C LEU A 35 -18.20 22.11 -32.17
N SER A 36 -18.86 22.69 -31.18
CA SER A 36 -19.18 21.98 -29.94
C SER A 36 -20.18 20.84 -30.18
N ILE A 37 -21.23 21.07 -30.96
CA ILE A 37 -22.19 20.02 -31.35
C ILE A 37 -21.49 18.94 -32.17
N ASP A 38 -20.73 19.32 -33.20
CA ASP A 38 -20.09 18.37 -34.11
C ASP A 38 -19.11 17.44 -33.35
N GLN A 39 -18.35 17.97 -32.39
CA GLN A 39 -17.51 17.17 -31.47
C GLN A 39 -18.32 16.11 -30.73
N VAL A 40 -19.42 16.52 -30.08
CA VAL A 40 -20.28 15.63 -29.28
C VAL A 40 -20.94 14.56 -30.15
N GLU A 41 -21.44 14.94 -31.33
CA GLU A 41 -22.08 14.03 -32.30
C GLU A 41 -21.07 13.01 -32.85
N ALA A 42 -19.86 13.45 -33.24
CA ALA A 42 -18.81 12.56 -33.73
C ALA A 42 -18.32 11.59 -32.65
N ALA A 43 -18.27 12.04 -31.40
CA ALA A 43 -17.95 11.18 -30.27
C ALA A 43 -19.08 10.20 -29.94
N ASN A 44 -20.33 10.53 -30.31
CA ASN A 44 -21.57 9.94 -29.79
C ASN A 44 -21.60 9.94 -28.25
N SER A 45 -21.03 10.98 -27.65
CA SER A 45 -20.84 11.14 -26.20
C SER A 45 -20.46 12.59 -25.89
N GLY A 46 -21.02 13.17 -24.83
CA GLY A 46 -20.65 14.50 -24.36
C GLY A 46 -21.85 15.38 -24.02
N HIS A 47 -21.57 16.67 -23.77
CA HIS A 47 -22.50 17.62 -23.18
C HIS A 47 -22.70 18.81 -24.13
N PRO A 48 -23.77 18.84 -24.97
CA PRO A 48 -23.99 19.95 -25.89
C PRO A 48 -24.74 21.14 -25.25
N GLY A 49 -25.43 20.92 -24.13
CA GLY A 49 -26.29 21.91 -23.49
C GLY A 49 -25.57 23.17 -23.02
N LEU A 50 -24.57 23.02 -22.14
CA LEU A 50 -23.76 24.15 -21.65
C LEU A 50 -23.02 24.85 -22.80
N PRO A 51 -22.34 24.14 -23.74
CA PRO A 51 -21.73 24.78 -24.89
C PRO A 51 -22.66 25.71 -25.67
N LEU A 52 -23.91 25.31 -25.89
CA LEU A 52 -24.88 26.15 -26.60
C LEU A 52 -25.31 27.40 -25.82
N GLY A 53 -25.57 27.24 -24.51
CA GLY A 53 -26.02 28.33 -23.63
C GLY A 53 -24.92 29.33 -23.30
N ALA A 54 -23.73 28.84 -22.94
CA ALA A 54 -22.62 29.64 -22.42
C ALA A 54 -21.60 30.09 -23.47
N ALA A 55 -21.73 29.70 -24.74
CA ALA A 55 -20.83 30.18 -25.81
C ALA A 55 -20.70 31.71 -25.89
N PRO A 56 -21.75 32.54 -25.70
CA PRO A 56 -21.62 33.99 -25.71
C PRO A 56 -20.71 34.53 -24.60
N ILE A 57 -20.73 33.88 -23.43
CA ILE A 57 -19.88 34.21 -22.29
C ILE A 57 -18.42 33.97 -22.66
N VAL A 58 -18.09 32.76 -23.13
CA VAL A 58 -16.72 32.36 -23.47
C VAL A 58 -16.20 33.16 -24.67
N HIS A 59 -17.03 33.35 -25.70
CA HIS A 59 -16.73 34.22 -26.85
C HIS A 59 -16.33 35.61 -26.38
N THR A 60 -17.15 36.24 -25.55
CA THR A 60 -16.92 37.60 -25.05
C THR A 60 -15.61 37.68 -24.27
N VAL A 61 -15.37 36.75 -23.34
CA VAL A 61 -14.15 36.73 -22.55
C VAL A 61 -12.90 36.59 -23.44
N PHE A 62 -12.85 35.61 -24.34
CA PHE A 62 -11.67 35.37 -25.19
C PHE A 62 -11.46 36.44 -26.26
N SER A 63 -12.54 36.90 -26.90
CA SER A 63 -12.43 37.87 -27.99
C SER A 63 -12.11 39.28 -27.49
N ARG A 64 -12.58 39.67 -26.29
CA ARG A 64 -12.53 41.08 -25.84
C ARG A 64 -11.68 41.30 -24.57
N PHE A 65 -11.74 40.42 -23.58
CA PHE A 65 -11.21 40.71 -22.24
C PHE A 65 -9.92 39.97 -21.87
N LEU A 66 -9.75 38.74 -22.34
CA LEU A 66 -8.62 37.89 -21.98
C LEU A 66 -7.35 38.40 -22.67
N ARG A 67 -6.33 38.73 -21.88
CA ARG A 67 -4.98 38.99 -22.38
C ARG A 67 -4.24 37.67 -22.53
N TYR A 68 -3.96 37.19 -23.74
CA TYR A 68 -3.21 35.95 -23.95
C TYR A 68 -2.55 35.93 -25.34
N ASP A 69 -1.63 35.00 -25.58
CA ASP A 69 -1.01 34.76 -26.88
C ASP A 69 -1.59 33.47 -27.47
N PRO A 70 -2.34 33.53 -28.58
CA PRO A 70 -2.86 32.36 -29.29
C PRO A 70 -1.80 31.34 -29.69
N PHE A 71 -0.56 31.78 -29.89
CA PHE A 71 0.56 30.94 -30.33
C PHE A 71 1.44 30.44 -29.18
N ASP A 72 1.25 30.99 -27.97
CA ASP A 72 2.02 30.61 -26.79
C ASP A 72 1.13 30.58 -25.53
N PRO A 73 0.43 29.46 -25.30
CA PRO A 73 -0.40 29.28 -24.11
C PRO A 73 0.43 29.23 -22.82
N SER A 74 1.77 29.24 -22.88
CA SER A 74 2.64 29.24 -21.71
C SER A 74 3.04 30.65 -21.25
N TRP A 75 2.73 31.70 -22.03
CA TRP A 75 3.09 33.09 -21.71
C TRP A 75 2.69 33.47 -20.28
N VAL A 76 3.65 33.90 -19.45
CA VAL A 76 3.39 34.23 -18.04
C VAL A 76 2.42 35.38 -17.86
N GLY A 77 2.54 36.41 -18.70
CA GLY A 77 1.77 37.64 -18.66
C GLY A 77 0.30 37.49 -19.05
N ARG A 78 -0.14 36.28 -19.44
CA ARG A 78 -1.52 36.02 -19.84
C ARG A 78 -2.49 36.04 -18.65
N ASP A 79 -3.70 36.49 -18.88
CA ASP A 79 -4.85 36.18 -18.05
C ASP A 79 -5.16 34.68 -18.12
N ARG A 80 -5.78 34.16 -17.06
CA ARG A 80 -6.12 32.75 -16.92
C ARG A 80 -7.61 32.56 -17.14
N PHE A 81 -7.98 31.50 -17.86
CA PHE A 81 -9.38 31.09 -18.00
C PHE A 81 -9.55 29.66 -17.47
N VAL A 82 -10.45 29.48 -16.50
CA VAL A 82 -10.76 28.19 -15.91
C VAL A 82 -12.22 27.83 -16.22
N LEU A 83 -12.41 26.71 -16.91
CA LEU A 83 -13.73 26.11 -17.06
C LEU A 83 -14.00 25.20 -15.84
N SER A 84 -14.64 25.73 -14.79
CA SER A 84 -15.00 24.93 -13.61
C SER A 84 -16.07 23.90 -13.95
N ALA A 85 -17.04 24.30 -14.77
CA ALA A 85 -18.03 23.44 -15.38
C ALA A 85 -17.40 22.54 -16.48
N GLY A 86 -16.44 21.70 -16.09
CA GLY A 86 -15.55 20.96 -17.00
C GLY A 86 -16.28 20.02 -17.96
N HIS A 87 -17.53 19.65 -17.68
CA HIS A 87 -18.35 18.87 -18.61
C HIS A 87 -18.59 19.62 -19.93
N GLY A 88 -18.52 20.96 -19.93
CA GLY A 88 -18.54 21.85 -21.09
C GLY A 88 -17.26 21.86 -21.94
N SER A 89 -16.39 20.85 -21.81
CA SER A 89 -15.07 20.76 -22.46
C SER A 89 -15.10 20.97 -23.97
N ALA A 90 -16.15 20.52 -24.67
CA ALA A 90 -16.30 20.73 -26.11
C ALA A 90 -16.32 22.23 -26.50
N LEU A 91 -16.92 23.08 -25.65
CA LEU A 91 -16.87 24.54 -25.82
C LEU A 91 -15.45 25.06 -25.68
N LEU A 92 -14.75 24.67 -24.61
CA LEU A 92 -13.38 25.11 -24.38
C LEU A 92 -12.45 24.68 -25.52
N TYR A 93 -12.56 23.45 -26.03
CA TYR A 93 -11.73 22.98 -27.14
C TYR A 93 -12.06 23.70 -28.45
N ALA A 94 -13.34 23.96 -28.74
CA ALA A 94 -13.73 24.78 -29.87
C ALA A 94 -13.16 26.20 -29.74
N THR A 95 -13.22 26.79 -28.55
CA THR A 95 -12.60 28.10 -28.24
C THR A 95 -11.10 28.07 -28.44
N LEU A 96 -10.38 27.08 -27.93
CA LEU A 96 -8.93 26.95 -28.09
C LEU A 96 -8.51 26.71 -29.56
N TYR A 97 -9.36 26.10 -30.37
CA TYR A 97 -9.15 25.98 -31.83
C TYR A 97 -9.39 27.32 -32.55
N LEU A 98 -10.51 27.99 -32.29
CA LEU A 98 -10.83 29.25 -32.97
C LEU A 98 -9.90 30.38 -32.55
N TYR A 99 -9.64 30.49 -31.24
CA TYR A 99 -8.92 31.62 -30.63
C TYR A 99 -7.47 31.32 -30.25
N GLY A 100 -7.03 30.06 -30.32
CA GLY A 100 -5.64 29.61 -30.14
C GLY A 100 -5.10 28.92 -31.39
N SER A 101 -3.86 28.43 -31.36
CA SER A 101 -3.25 27.72 -32.50
C SER A 101 -2.74 26.31 -32.16
N SER A 102 -2.92 25.84 -30.94
CA SER A 102 -2.35 24.57 -30.46
C SER A 102 -3.23 23.35 -30.71
N LEU A 103 -4.51 23.54 -31.06
CA LEU A 103 -5.43 22.49 -31.49
C LEU A 103 -5.79 22.68 -32.96
N GLY A 104 -5.85 21.58 -33.70
CA GLY A 104 -6.36 21.53 -35.07
C GLY A 104 -7.77 20.96 -35.15
N MET A 105 -8.38 21.05 -36.34
CA MET A 105 -9.71 20.48 -36.58
C MET A 105 -9.75 18.96 -36.34
N ASP A 106 -8.66 18.25 -36.67
CA ASP A 106 -8.59 16.81 -36.45
C ASP A 106 -8.53 16.46 -34.95
N ASP A 107 -7.97 17.31 -34.10
CA ASP A 107 -8.04 17.13 -32.65
C ASP A 107 -9.50 17.22 -32.15
N LEU A 108 -10.30 18.15 -32.69
CA LEU A 108 -11.72 18.27 -32.35
C LEU A 108 -12.50 17.02 -32.79
N LYS A 109 -12.25 16.49 -33.99
CA LYS A 109 -12.88 15.24 -34.46
C LYS A 109 -12.57 14.03 -33.57
N GLN A 110 -11.48 14.08 -32.81
CA GLN A 110 -11.07 13.02 -31.88
C GLN A 110 -11.60 13.22 -30.43
N PHE A 111 -12.54 14.14 -30.22
CA PHE A 111 -13.14 14.37 -28.90
C PHE A 111 -13.58 13.06 -28.22
N ARG A 112 -13.17 12.88 -26.96
CA ARG A 112 -13.45 11.69 -26.13
C ARG A 112 -12.95 10.37 -26.71
N LYS A 113 -11.94 10.39 -27.59
CA LYS A 113 -11.27 9.17 -28.08
C LYS A 113 -9.96 8.94 -27.33
N LEU A 114 -9.59 7.66 -27.21
CA LEU A 114 -8.35 7.25 -26.54
C LEU A 114 -7.13 7.91 -27.20
N GLY A 115 -6.26 8.53 -26.39
CA GLY A 115 -5.05 9.20 -26.87
C GLY A 115 -5.28 10.56 -27.55
N SER A 116 -6.52 11.05 -27.63
CA SER A 116 -6.83 12.38 -28.17
C SER A 116 -6.36 13.50 -27.24
N LYS A 117 -6.10 14.70 -27.80
CA LYS A 117 -5.83 15.92 -27.01
C LYS A 117 -7.11 16.58 -26.46
N THR A 118 -8.27 16.00 -26.72
CA THR A 118 -9.60 16.54 -26.40
C THR A 118 -10.39 15.54 -25.54
N PRO A 119 -9.91 15.25 -24.30
CA PRO A 119 -10.56 14.31 -23.39
C PRO A 119 -11.97 14.74 -22.98
N GLY A 120 -12.69 13.87 -22.24
CA GLY A 120 -14.08 14.16 -21.87
C GLY A 120 -14.27 15.36 -20.93
N HIS A 121 -13.23 15.70 -20.18
CA HIS A 121 -13.12 16.88 -19.32
C HIS A 121 -11.72 17.49 -19.52
N PRO A 122 -11.50 18.80 -19.30
CA PRO A 122 -10.21 19.43 -19.50
C PRO A 122 -9.15 18.83 -18.59
N GLU A 123 -7.98 18.50 -19.14
CA GLU A 123 -6.85 17.94 -18.41
C GLU A 123 -5.60 18.83 -18.59
N PHE A 124 -5.07 19.33 -17.47
CA PHE A 124 -3.82 20.08 -17.42
C PHE A 124 -2.64 19.24 -17.91
N GLY A 125 -1.74 19.84 -18.68
CA GLY A 125 -0.58 19.17 -19.28
C GLY A 125 -0.91 18.31 -20.51
N HIS A 126 -2.17 17.92 -20.71
CA HIS A 126 -2.62 17.12 -21.84
C HIS A 126 -3.12 17.96 -23.01
N THR A 127 -3.95 18.98 -22.73
CA THR A 127 -4.48 19.92 -23.72
C THR A 127 -3.82 21.31 -23.55
N PRO A 128 -3.04 21.82 -24.52
CA PRO A 128 -2.47 23.16 -24.42
C PRO A 128 -3.55 24.24 -24.28
N GLY A 129 -3.37 25.16 -23.32
CA GLY A 129 -4.36 26.20 -23.00
C GLY A 129 -5.38 25.81 -21.94
N VAL A 130 -5.35 24.57 -21.43
CA VAL A 130 -6.10 24.17 -20.23
C VAL A 130 -5.27 24.51 -18.98
N GLU A 131 -5.78 25.44 -18.17
CA GLU A 131 -5.08 25.96 -16.99
C GLU A 131 -5.09 25.01 -15.78
N THR A 132 -6.11 24.16 -15.66
CA THR A 132 -6.24 23.18 -14.59
C THR A 132 -7.17 22.03 -15.02
N THR A 133 -6.96 20.84 -14.47
CA THR A 133 -7.88 19.72 -14.67
C THR A 133 -9.18 19.96 -13.91
N THR A 134 -10.30 19.93 -14.62
CA THR A 134 -11.65 20.09 -14.04
C THR A 134 -12.56 18.92 -14.44
N GLY A 135 -13.80 18.91 -13.96
CA GLY A 135 -14.74 17.80 -14.14
C GLY A 135 -15.47 17.49 -12.84
N PRO A 136 -14.74 17.15 -11.75
CA PRO A 136 -15.31 17.21 -10.41
C PRO A 136 -15.71 18.67 -10.12
N LEU A 137 -17.01 18.89 -9.92
CA LEU A 137 -17.61 20.21 -9.82
C LEU A 137 -17.06 20.98 -8.60
N GLY A 138 -17.03 22.31 -8.70
CA GLY A 138 -16.52 23.21 -7.67
C GLY A 138 -14.99 23.31 -7.60
N GLN A 139 -14.25 22.32 -8.10
CA GLN A 139 -12.78 22.31 -8.06
C GLN A 139 -12.15 23.45 -8.85
N GLY A 140 -12.70 23.80 -10.01
CA GLY A 140 -12.20 24.90 -10.84
C GLY A 140 -12.35 26.27 -10.16
N VAL A 141 -13.51 26.54 -9.55
CA VAL A 141 -13.73 27.73 -8.70
C VAL A 141 -12.70 27.79 -7.57
N ALA A 142 -12.53 26.70 -6.81
CA ALA A 142 -11.62 26.69 -5.67
C ALA A 142 -10.14 26.78 -6.07
N THR A 143 -9.73 26.11 -7.14
CA THR A 143 -8.37 26.17 -7.68
C THR A 143 -8.04 27.58 -8.20
N SER A 144 -9.03 28.28 -8.76
CA SER A 144 -8.85 29.65 -9.27
C SER A 144 -8.51 30.66 -8.19
N VAL A 145 -8.91 30.42 -6.92
CA VAL A 145 -8.47 31.22 -5.77
C VAL A 145 -6.95 31.15 -5.62
N GLY A 146 -6.38 29.96 -5.73
CA GLY A 146 -4.94 29.74 -5.69
C GLY A 146 -4.20 30.35 -6.88
N ILE A 147 -4.77 30.24 -8.09
CA ILE A 147 -4.19 30.86 -9.30
C ILE A 147 -4.16 32.39 -9.15
N ALA A 148 -5.27 33.00 -8.74
CA ALA A 148 -5.37 34.44 -8.54
C ALA A 148 -4.41 34.94 -7.44
N LEU A 149 -4.29 34.18 -6.34
CA LEU A 149 -3.35 34.48 -5.27
C LEU A 149 -1.89 34.35 -5.74
N ALA A 150 -1.55 33.30 -6.48
CA ALA A 150 -0.20 33.08 -7.00
C ALA A 150 0.27 34.26 -7.85
N GLN A 151 -0.59 34.81 -8.71
CA GLN A 151 -0.25 35.96 -9.55
C GLN A 151 0.16 37.18 -8.72
N LYS A 152 -0.57 37.47 -7.64
CA LYS A 152 -0.23 38.56 -6.72
C LYS A 152 1.10 38.34 -6.02
N LEU A 153 1.33 37.12 -5.50
CA LEU A 153 2.58 36.78 -4.82
C LEU A 153 3.78 36.81 -5.76
N LEU A 154 3.63 36.33 -6.99
CA LEU A 154 4.71 36.35 -7.99
C LEU A 154 5.04 37.77 -8.46
N ALA A 155 4.02 38.61 -8.68
CA ALA A 155 4.23 40.02 -8.97
C ALA A 155 5.00 40.69 -7.83
N GLU A 156 4.60 40.45 -6.59
CA GLU A 156 5.28 41.00 -5.42
C GLU A 156 6.75 40.55 -5.32
N GLN A 157 7.01 39.24 -5.43
CA GLN A 157 8.36 38.67 -5.36
C GLN A 157 9.27 39.20 -6.48
N ALA A 158 8.74 39.38 -7.69
CA ALA A 158 9.49 39.87 -8.84
C ALA A 158 9.84 41.36 -8.73
N PHE A 159 8.90 42.18 -8.23
CA PHE A 159 8.97 43.63 -8.35
C PHE A 159 9.19 44.38 -7.03
N ARG A 160 9.16 43.73 -5.85
CA ARG A 160 9.44 44.33 -4.54
C ARG A 160 8.75 45.69 -4.34
N SER A 161 7.45 45.73 -4.66
CA SER A 161 6.60 46.92 -4.56
C SER A 161 6.85 48.03 -5.61
N ASP A 162 7.56 47.77 -6.73
CA ASP A 162 7.55 48.68 -7.90
C ASP A 162 6.15 48.69 -8.55
N PRO A 163 5.43 49.82 -8.56
CA PRO A 163 4.06 49.87 -9.08
C PRO A 163 3.97 49.61 -10.60
N LEU A 164 4.95 50.07 -11.39
CA LEU A 164 4.95 49.91 -12.84
C LEU A 164 5.25 48.45 -13.23
N GLY A 165 6.10 47.78 -12.47
CA GLY A 165 6.36 46.36 -12.62
C GLY A 165 5.19 45.48 -12.18
N SER A 166 4.57 45.80 -11.05
CA SER A 166 3.47 45.02 -10.47
C SER A 166 2.28 44.90 -11.44
N ASP A 167 1.97 45.95 -12.22
CA ASP A 167 0.92 45.93 -13.24
C ASP A 167 1.21 44.97 -14.41
N LEU A 168 2.48 44.71 -14.74
CA LEU A 168 2.85 43.76 -15.79
C LEU A 168 2.57 42.31 -15.39
N LEU A 169 2.59 41.99 -14.09
CA LEU A 169 2.25 40.66 -13.57
C LEU A 169 0.90 40.61 -12.82
N ASN A 170 0.11 41.68 -12.85
CA ASN A 170 -1.25 41.70 -12.28
C ASN A 170 -2.27 41.13 -13.29
N GLN A 171 -2.18 39.84 -13.58
CA GLN A 171 -3.12 39.18 -14.49
C GLN A 171 -4.43 38.83 -13.78
N ARG A 172 -5.50 38.71 -14.57
CA ARG A 172 -6.81 38.28 -14.10
C ARG A 172 -7.01 36.79 -14.27
N THR A 173 -7.87 36.24 -13.43
CA THR A 173 -8.35 34.87 -13.51
C THR A 173 -9.87 34.89 -13.71
N TYR A 174 -10.31 34.44 -14.88
CA TYR A 174 -11.72 34.29 -15.23
C TYR A 174 -12.16 32.85 -15.07
N VAL A 175 -13.35 32.63 -14.50
CA VAL A 175 -13.90 31.30 -14.26
C VAL A 175 -15.29 31.21 -14.86
N LEU A 176 -15.58 30.15 -15.63
CA LEU A 176 -16.95 29.79 -15.97
C LEU A 176 -17.43 28.69 -15.01
N ALA A 177 -18.44 29.01 -14.20
CA ALA A 177 -19.05 28.11 -13.24
C ALA A 177 -20.51 27.80 -13.63
N SER A 178 -20.99 26.63 -13.22
CA SER A 178 -22.38 26.18 -13.39
C SER A 178 -23.10 26.10 -12.05
N ASP A 179 -24.41 25.80 -12.07
CA ASP A 179 -25.18 25.53 -10.85
C ASP A 179 -24.52 24.44 -10.00
N GLY A 180 -24.06 23.36 -10.65
CA GLY A 180 -23.39 22.25 -9.96
C GLY A 180 -22.09 22.66 -9.27
N ASP A 181 -21.33 23.61 -9.82
CA ASP A 181 -20.14 24.13 -9.15
C ASP A 181 -20.49 24.91 -7.88
N LEU A 182 -21.59 25.66 -7.89
CA LEU A 182 -22.00 26.54 -6.80
C LEU A 182 -22.86 25.84 -5.73
N MET A 183 -23.32 24.62 -6.00
CA MET A 183 -23.94 23.72 -5.02
C MET A 183 -22.90 22.95 -4.19
N GLU A 184 -21.70 22.71 -4.73
CA GLU A 184 -20.65 21.97 -4.06
C GLU A 184 -20.06 22.75 -2.88
N GLY A 185 -19.92 22.10 -1.72
CA GLY A 185 -19.46 22.71 -0.46
C GLY A 185 -18.13 23.46 -0.59
N ILE A 186 -17.21 22.91 -1.38
CA ILE A 186 -15.88 23.51 -1.65
C ILE A 186 -15.97 24.93 -2.23
N SER A 187 -17.03 25.23 -3.02
CA SER A 187 -17.21 26.57 -3.61
C SER A 187 -17.50 27.61 -2.54
N HIS A 188 -18.21 27.24 -1.46
CA HIS A 188 -18.50 28.12 -0.32
C HIS A 188 -17.24 28.41 0.49
N GLU A 189 -16.45 27.37 0.78
CA GLU A 189 -15.16 27.50 1.45
C GLU A 189 -14.24 28.45 0.66
N ALA A 190 -14.09 28.20 -0.63
CA ALA A 190 -13.23 28.98 -1.52
C ALA A 190 -13.72 30.43 -1.70
N ALA A 191 -15.02 30.64 -1.90
CA ALA A 191 -15.58 31.98 -2.04
C ALA A 191 -15.41 32.79 -0.74
N SER A 192 -15.61 32.16 0.41
CA SER A 192 -15.37 32.79 1.71
C SER A 192 -13.89 33.18 1.90
N LEU A 193 -12.96 32.30 1.54
CA LEU A 193 -11.52 32.57 1.59
C LEU A 193 -11.11 33.71 0.64
N ALA A 194 -11.52 33.65 -0.63
CA ALA A 194 -11.18 34.66 -1.64
C ALA A 194 -11.74 36.05 -1.28
N GLY A 195 -12.95 36.09 -0.73
CA GLY A 195 -13.55 37.31 -0.21
C GLY A 195 -12.74 37.87 0.96
N ASN A 196 -12.37 37.04 1.95
CA ASN A 196 -11.53 37.46 3.07
C ASN A 196 -10.15 37.99 2.62
N LEU A 197 -9.52 37.35 1.64
CA LEU A 197 -8.25 37.79 1.05
C LEU A 197 -8.39 39.04 0.17
N GLY A 198 -9.60 39.37 -0.30
CA GLY A 198 -9.83 40.50 -1.19
C GLY A 198 -9.18 40.31 -2.57
N LEU A 199 -9.28 39.12 -3.16
CA LEU A 199 -8.69 38.79 -4.47
C LEU A 199 -9.39 39.52 -5.62
N ASP A 200 -9.01 40.78 -5.82
CA ASP A 200 -9.53 41.69 -6.85
C ASP A 200 -9.13 41.36 -8.29
N ASN A 201 -8.41 40.25 -8.53
CA ASN A 201 -8.09 39.77 -9.87
C ASN A 201 -8.88 38.49 -10.24
N LEU A 202 -9.83 38.06 -9.40
CA LEU A 202 -10.69 36.90 -9.62
C LEU A 202 -12.09 37.33 -10.10
N VAL A 203 -12.53 36.76 -11.22
CA VAL A 203 -13.86 37.00 -11.81
C VAL A 203 -14.52 35.66 -12.11
N VAL A 204 -15.66 35.39 -11.47
CA VAL A 204 -16.49 34.21 -11.73
C VAL A 204 -17.70 34.63 -12.55
N LEU A 205 -17.86 34.02 -13.73
CA LEU A 205 -19.06 34.10 -14.54
C LEU A 205 -19.87 32.84 -14.28
N PHE A 206 -21.05 33.01 -13.68
CA PHE A 206 -21.95 31.92 -13.35
C PHE A 206 -23.00 31.77 -14.46
N ASP A 207 -22.97 30.62 -15.15
CA ASP A 207 -24.00 30.20 -16.08
C ASP A 207 -25.27 29.82 -15.32
N SER A 208 -26.13 30.80 -15.06
CA SER A 208 -27.38 30.67 -14.34
C SER A 208 -28.50 30.26 -15.31
N ASN A 209 -28.52 28.96 -15.62
CA ASN A 209 -29.44 28.38 -16.61
C ASN A 209 -30.64 27.64 -15.98
N ASN A 210 -30.65 27.51 -14.65
CA ASN A 210 -31.70 26.87 -13.84
C ASN A 210 -31.93 25.38 -14.13
N ILE A 211 -30.96 24.66 -14.71
CA ILE A 211 -31.08 23.24 -15.05
C ILE A 211 -29.87 22.45 -14.54
N THR A 212 -30.14 21.36 -13.83
CA THR A 212 -29.17 20.31 -13.50
C THR A 212 -29.54 19.00 -14.21
N ILE A 213 -28.82 17.91 -13.92
CA ILE A 213 -29.12 16.59 -14.51
C ILE A 213 -30.54 16.12 -14.15
N ASP A 214 -30.98 16.34 -12.92
CA ASP A 214 -32.29 15.86 -12.43
C ASP A 214 -33.48 16.71 -12.93
N GLY A 215 -33.22 17.88 -13.52
CA GLY A 215 -34.26 18.76 -14.03
C GLY A 215 -34.04 20.22 -13.62
N PRO A 216 -35.11 20.98 -13.33
CA PRO A 216 -35.01 22.33 -12.80
C PRO A 216 -34.18 22.39 -11.51
N ALA A 217 -33.17 23.26 -11.46
CA ALA A 217 -32.29 23.45 -10.30
C ALA A 217 -33.08 23.77 -9.02
N SER A 218 -34.23 24.45 -9.15
CA SER A 218 -35.14 24.79 -8.04
C SER A 218 -35.71 23.59 -7.28
N GLN A 219 -35.56 22.36 -7.79
CA GLN A 219 -35.94 21.15 -7.07
C GLN A 219 -34.97 20.79 -5.94
N SER A 220 -33.71 21.21 -6.02
CA SER A 220 -32.66 20.89 -5.03
C SER A 220 -31.87 22.10 -4.53
N CYS A 221 -31.98 23.26 -5.18
CA CYS A 221 -31.26 24.48 -4.83
C CYS A 221 -32.12 25.73 -5.10
N THR A 222 -32.35 26.53 -4.07
CA THR A 222 -33.18 27.76 -4.15
C THR A 222 -32.54 28.93 -3.42
N ASP A 223 -31.23 28.87 -3.17
CA ASP A 223 -30.50 29.95 -2.52
C ASP A 223 -30.31 31.14 -3.47
N ASP A 224 -30.19 32.33 -2.89
CA ASP A 224 -29.82 33.52 -3.66
C ASP A 224 -28.29 33.59 -3.75
N VAL A 225 -27.76 33.19 -4.90
CA VAL A 225 -26.32 33.15 -5.17
C VAL A 225 -25.69 34.53 -5.04
N THR A 226 -26.35 35.58 -5.53
CA THR A 226 -25.80 36.94 -5.47
C THR A 226 -25.72 37.46 -4.03
N MET A 227 -26.78 37.27 -3.23
CA MET A 227 -26.76 37.64 -1.81
C MET A 227 -25.74 36.81 -1.03
N ARG A 228 -25.62 35.50 -1.34
CA ARG A 228 -24.65 34.61 -0.71
C ARG A 228 -23.22 35.08 -0.98
N PHE A 229 -22.84 35.31 -2.24
CA PHE A 229 -21.51 35.81 -2.59
C PHE A 229 -21.25 37.21 -2.03
N GLY A 230 -22.25 38.10 -2.05
CA GLY A 230 -22.18 39.39 -1.39
C GLY A 230 -21.84 39.28 0.10
N SER A 231 -22.41 38.29 0.81
CA SER A 231 -22.10 38.04 2.22
C SER A 231 -20.65 37.59 2.47
N TYR A 232 -20.00 36.98 1.47
CA TYR A 232 -18.57 36.65 1.53
C TYR A 232 -17.65 37.85 1.23
N GLY A 233 -18.19 39.00 0.85
CA GLY A 233 -17.43 40.19 0.49
C GLY A 233 -17.08 40.28 -1.00
N TRP A 234 -17.82 39.59 -1.86
CA TRP A 234 -17.70 39.70 -3.32
C TRP A 234 -18.56 40.84 -3.85
N LYS A 235 -18.16 41.41 -4.99
CA LYS A 235 -19.04 42.25 -5.81
C LYS A 235 -19.85 41.39 -6.75
N THR A 236 -21.16 41.61 -6.80
CA THR A 236 -22.07 40.80 -7.60
C THR A 236 -22.76 41.65 -8.66
N TYR A 237 -22.82 41.14 -9.89
CA TYR A 237 -23.49 41.76 -11.02
C TYR A 237 -24.39 40.73 -11.70
N GLU A 238 -25.35 41.22 -12.50
CA GLU A 238 -26.26 40.38 -13.27
C GLU A 238 -26.22 40.77 -14.75
N VAL A 239 -26.29 39.77 -15.62
CA VAL A 239 -26.59 39.91 -17.04
C VAL A 239 -27.92 39.21 -17.30
N HIS A 240 -28.91 39.95 -17.79
CA HIS A 240 -30.27 39.45 -17.94
C HIS A 240 -30.47 38.62 -19.21
N ASN A 241 -29.72 38.91 -20.28
CA ASN A 241 -29.74 38.12 -21.49
C ASN A 241 -28.34 37.56 -21.82
N GLY A 242 -28.09 36.31 -21.44
CA GLY A 242 -26.83 35.63 -21.73
C GLY A 242 -26.53 35.37 -23.21
N ASN A 243 -27.42 35.72 -24.15
CA ASN A 243 -27.11 35.75 -25.59
C ASN A 243 -26.66 37.13 -26.09
N ASP A 244 -26.76 38.18 -25.28
CA ASP A 244 -26.35 39.54 -25.63
C ASP A 244 -24.88 39.79 -25.27
N ILE A 245 -24.00 39.66 -26.25
CA ILE A 245 -22.55 39.87 -26.06
C ILE A 245 -22.19 41.31 -25.71
N GLU A 246 -23.02 42.30 -26.07
CA GLU A 246 -22.81 43.69 -25.70
C GLU A 246 -23.19 43.94 -24.23
N GLU A 247 -24.30 43.35 -23.76
CA GLU A 247 -24.68 43.36 -22.34
C GLU A 247 -23.59 42.71 -21.48
N ILE A 248 -23.14 41.50 -21.83
CA ILE A 248 -22.05 40.80 -21.14
C ILE A 248 -20.79 41.68 -21.13
N SER A 249 -20.44 42.30 -22.26
CA SER A 249 -19.27 43.17 -22.37
C SER A 249 -19.40 44.45 -21.53
N GLN A 250 -20.60 45.03 -21.42
CA GLN A 250 -20.81 46.23 -20.63
C GLN A 250 -20.71 45.90 -19.13
N VAL A 251 -21.36 44.83 -18.68
CA VAL A 251 -21.31 44.40 -17.28
C VAL A 251 -19.90 44.02 -16.87
N LEU A 252 -19.17 43.26 -17.71
CA LEU A 252 -17.76 42.95 -17.46
C LEU A 252 -16.91 44.23 -17.34
N ARG A 253 -17.04 45.19 -18.27
CA ARG A 253 -16.29 46.46 -18.17
C ARG A 253 -16.56 47.19 -16.86
N ASN A 254 -17.83 47.35 -16.49
CA ASN A 254 -18.22 48.00 -15.23
C ASN A 254 -17.63 47.27 -14.02
N ALA A 255 -17.72 45.94 -14.02
CA ALA A 255 -17.22 45.12 -12.92
C ALA A 255 -15.70 45.22 -12.74
N LEU A 256 -14.96 45.33 -13.84
CA LEU A 256 -13.50 45.46 -13.85
C LEU A 256 -13.02 46.88 -13.50
N GLU A 257 -13.78 47.92 -13.81
CA GLU A 257 -13.45 49.32 -13.47
C GLU A 257 -13.51 49.57 -11.96
N GLU A 258 -14.46 48.94 -11.26
CA GLU A 258 -14.64 49.10 -9.82
C GLU A 258 -13.95 48.00 -9.00
N GLN A 259 -13.05 47.22 -9.58
CA GLN A 259 -12.59 45.97 -8.97
C GLN A 259 -11.57 46.22 -7.84
N ASN A 260 -12.00 45.98 -6.60
CA ASN A 260 -11.17 45.99 -5.38
C ASN A 260 -11.48 44.77 -4.48
N SER A 261 -12.17 43.78 -5.02
CA SER A 261 -12.67 42.57 -4.39
C SER A 261 -12.98 41.56 -5.50
N PRO A 262 -13.07 40.25 -5.18
CA PRO A 262 -13.45 39.26 -6.19
C PRO A 262 -14.87 39.53 -6.71
N VAL A 263 -15.11 39.20 -7.97
CA VAL A 263 -16.35 39.53 -8.70
C VAL A 263 -17.09 38.26 -9.08
N LEU A 264 -18.40 38.23 -8.83
CA LEU A 264 -19.33 37.26 -9.40
C LEU A 264 -20.25 37.99 -10.39
N ILE A 265 -20.38 37.46 -11.60
CA ILE A 265 -21.37 37.90 -12.59
C ILE A 265 -22.32 36.74 -12.83
N GLU A 266 -23.56 36.89 -12.40
CA GLU A 266 -24.62 35.95 -12.71
C GLU A 266 -25.12 36.23 -14.13
N VAL A 267 -24.94 35.27 -15.05
CA VAL A 267 -25.39 35.39 -16.43
C VAL A 267 -26.58 34.47 -16.65
N LYS A 268 -27.76 35.06 -16.86
CA LYS A 268 -28.98 34.29 -17.13
C LYS A 268 -28.92 33.70 -18.54
N THR A 269 -28.85 32.38 -18.66
CA THR A 269 -28.82 31.69 -19.96
C THR A 269 -29.96 30.68 -20.09
N THR A 270 -30.09 30.08 -21.28
CA THR A 270 -30.92 28.90 -21.50
C THR A 270 -30.03 27.77 -21.95
N ILE A 271 -29.97 26.67 -21.17
CA ILE A 271 -29.20 25.49 -21.55
C ILE A 271 -29.68 24.96 -22.91
N GLY A 272 -28.75 24.61 -23.80
CA GLY A 272 -29.11 24.12 -25.13
C GLY A 272 -29.75 25.18 -26.03
N SER A 273 -29.54 26.48 -25.75
CA SER A 273 -30.09 27.59 -26.53
C SER A 273 -30.02 27.31 -28.04
N GLY A 274 -31.10 27.63 -28.76
CA GLY A 274 -31.24 27.39 -30.21
C GLY A 274 -31.60 25.96 -30.63
N SER A 275 -31.56 24.96 -29.74
CA SER A 275 -32.07 23.61 -30.00
C SER A 275 -33.59 23.56 -29.85
N PRO A 276 -34.39 23.46 -30.93
CA PRO A 276 -35.83 23.74 -30.87
C PRO A 276 -36.63 22.83 -29.94
N ASN A 277 -36.26 21.55 -29.82
CA ASN A 277 -37.00 20.56 -29.02
C ASN A 277 -36.32 20.20 -27.69
N ARG A 278 -35.08 20.67 -27.45
CA ARG A 278 -34.28 20.27 -26.28
C ARG A 278 -33.88 21.43 -25.37
N ALA A 279 -33.86 22.68 -25.87
CA ALA A 279 -33.47 23.85 -25.08
C ALA A 279 -34.29 23.99 -23.79
N GLY A 280 -33.64 24.43 -22.71
CA GLY A 280 -34.28 24.64 -21.41
C GLY A 280 -34.66 23.35 -20.67
N THR A 281 -34.14 22.20 -21.07
CA THR A 281 -34.44 20.90 -20.43
C THR A 281 -33.17 20.16 -20.04
N SER A 282 -33.22 19.34 -18.98
CA SER A 282 -32.09 18.48 -18.59
C SER A 282 -31.68 17.47 -19.66
N LYS A 283 -32.58 17.17 -20.62
CA LYS A 283 -32.30 16.24 -21.73
C LYS A 283 -31.20 16.71 -22.68
N VAL A 284 -30.86 18.00 -22.69
CA VAL A 284 -29.78 18.55 -23.50
C VAL A 284 -28.44 18.62 -22.75
N HIS A 285 -28.44 18.29 -21.44
CA HIS A 285 -27.26 18.44 -20.59
C HIS A 285 -26.11 17.53 -21.03
N GLY A 286 -26.32 16.20 -21.02
CA GLY A 286 -25.23 15.22 -21.16
C GLY A 286 -25.45 14.13 -22.21
N SER A 287 -26.20 14.43 -23.26
CA SER A 287 -26.40 13.52 -24.38
C SER A 287 -26.29 14.24 -25.71
N PRO A 288 -25.75 13.61 -26.76
CA PRO A 288 -25.81 14.13 -28.12
C PRO A 288 -27.24 14.53 -28.52
N LEU A 289 -27.36 15.56 -29.35
CA LEU A 289 -28.65 16.02 -29.87
C LEU A 289 -29.27 14.98 -30.80
N GLY A 290 -28.44 14.28 -31.56
CA GLY A 290 -28.81 13.40 -32.66
C GLY A 290 -28.97 14.16 -33.97
N LYS A 291 -28.96 13.42 -35.09
CA LYS A 291 -28.94 13.97 -36.45
C LYS A 291 -30.10 14.95 -36.75
N GLU A 292 -31.32 14.60 -36.35
CA GLU A 292 -32.51 15.42 -36.62
C GLU A 292 -32.46 16.75 -35.86
N GLU A 293 -32.24 16.70 -34.54
CA GLU A 293 -32.16 17.89 -33.72
C GLU A 293 -30.95 18.76 -34.05
N THR A 294 -29.81 18.15 -34.42
CA THR A 294 -28.64 18.87 -34.91
C THR A 294 -28.95 19.67 -36.16
N ALA A 295 -29.66 19.08 -37.13
CA ALA A 295 -30.06 19.78 -38.36
C ALA A 295 -31.02 20.95 -38.07
N LEU A 296 -31.99 20.75 -37.17
CA LEU A 296 -32.90 21.80 -36.73
C LEU A 296 -32.16 22.93 -36.01
N THR A 297 -31.19 22.60 -35.16
CA THR A 297 -30.37 23.57 -34.43
C THR A 297 -29.49 24.38 -35.39
N LYS A 298 -28.83 23.73 -36.36
CA LYS A 298 -28.07 24.42 -37.42
C LYS A 298 -28.95 25.40 -38.21
N ALA A 299 -30.15 24.99 -38.59
CA ALA A 299 -31.11 25.85 -39.29
C ALA A 299 -31.59 27.03 -38.43
N ALA A 300 -31.83 26.83 -37.13
CA ALA A 300 -32.24 27.88 -36.21
C ALA A 300 -31.19 29.00 -36.05
N TYR A 301 -29.91 28.64 -36.17
CA TYR A 301 -28.79 29.59 -36.18
C TYR A 301 -28.42 30.13 -37.56
N GLY A 302 -29.13 29.72 -38.62
CA GLY A 302 -28.78 30.11 -40.00
C GLY A 302 -27.46 29.51 -40.51
N TRP A 303 -26.96 28.44 -39.91
CA TRP A 303 -25.69 27.81 -40.28
C TRP A 303 -25.87 26.82 -41.43
N SER A 304 -25.36 27.17 -42.62
CA SER A 304 -25.47 26.35 -43.83
C SER A 304 -24.26 25.45 -44.11
N TYR A 305 -23.20 25.53 -43.32
CA TYR A 305 -21.96 24.77 -43.52
C TYR A 305 -22.03 23.36 -42.90
N GLY A 306 -21.22 22.45 -43.43
CA GLY A 306 -21.12 21.06 -43.00
C GLY A 306 -20.59 20.87 -41.58
N SER A 307 -20.53 19.62 -41.13
CA SER A 307 -19.91 19.30 -39.84
C SER A 307 -18.40 19.49 -39.89
N PHE A 308 -17.84 20.14 -38.86
CA PHE A 308 -16.42 20.52 -38.80
C PHE A 308 -15.98 21.38 -39.99
N GLU A 309 -16.88 22.22 -40.52
CA GLU A 309 -16.60 23.17 -41.58
C GLU A 309 -16.62 24.59 -41.02
N LEU A 310 -15.56 25.36 -41.31
CA LEU A 310 -15.46 26.77 -41.00
C LEU A 310 -15.28 27.53 -42.32
N PRO A 311 -16.09 28.56 -42.62
CA PRO A 311 -15.97 29.29 -43.88
C PRO A 311 -14.68 30.14 -43.93
N GLU A 312 -14.14 30.29 -45.15
CA GLU A 312 -12.85 30.95 -45.41
C GLU A 312 -12.79 32.39 -44.87
N HIS A 313 -13.89 33.13 -44.87
CA HIS A 313 -13.89 34.49 -44.33
C HIS A 313 -13.68 34.52 -42.82
N LEU A 314 -14.26 33.58 -42.06
CA LEU A 314 -14.01 33.46 -40.62
C LEU A 314 -12.58 33.02 -40.32
N GLU A 315 -12.00 32.14 -41.14
CA GLU A 315 -10.57 31.79 -41.02
C GLU A 315 -9.67 33.02 -41.18
N ARG A 316 -9.98 33.91 -42.13
CA ARG A 316 -9.26 35.19 -42.29
C ARG A 316 -9.43 36.10 -41.08
N VAL A 317 -10.67 36.28 -40.59
CA VAL A 317 -10.96 37.08 -39.39
C VAL A 317 -10.19 36.56 -38.18
N LEU A 318 -10.15 35.24 -37.97
CA LEU A 318 -9.41 34.61 -36.88
C LEU A 318 -7.89 34.76 -37.04
N THR A 319 -7.37 34.68 -38.26
CA THR A 319 -5.94 34.88 -38.54
C THR A 319 -5.51 36.29 -38.18
N GLU A 320 -6.27 37.30 -38.60
CA GLU A 320 -6.04 38.70 -38.24
C GLU A 320 -6.18 38.92 -36.73
N PHE A 321 -7.21 38.34 -36.11
CA PHE A 321 -7.39 38.38 -34.66
C PHE A 321 -6.17 37.81 -33.92
N LYS A 322 -5.70 36.62 -34.29
CA LYS A 322 -4.56 35.97 -33.64
C LYS A 322 -3.28 36.78 -33.80
N SER A 323 -3.05 37.34 -34.99
CA SER A 323 -1.90 38.23 -35.24
C SER A 323 -1.94 39.49 -34.38
N ARG A 324 -3.11 40.11 -34.19
CA ARG A 324 -3.25 41.25 -33.26
C ARG A 324 -2.96 40.86 -31.82
N ARG A 325 -3.47 39.70 -31.35
CA ARG A 325 -3.22 39.23 -29.98
C ARG A 325 -1.77 38.86 -29.71
N GLN A 326 -1.05 38.31 -30.70
CA GLN A 326 0.39 38.08 -30.58
C GLN A 326 1.17 39.37 -30.28
N GLN A 327 0.73 40.52 -30.81
CA GLN A 327 1.37 41.80 -30.53
C GLN A 327 1.20 42.25 -29.07
N ASP A 328 0.15 41.80 -28.36
CA ASP A 328 -0.04 42.14 -26.94
C ASP A 328 1.09 41.55 -26.08
N ARG A 329 1.50 40.31 -26.37
CA ARG A 329 2.69 39.70 -25.74
C ARG A 329 3.96 40.45 -26.12
N GLN A 330 4.18 40.79 -27.38
CA GLN A 330 5.38 41.53 -27.81
C GLN A 330 5.49 42.89 -27.10
N ARG A 331 4.36 43.59 -26.92
CA ARG A 331 4.30 44.83 -26.14
C ARG A 331 4.62 44.60 -24.68
N TRP A 332 4.10 43.53 -24.09
CA TRP A 332 4.39 43.15 -22.71
C TRP A 332 5.87 42.78 -22.52
N GLU A 333 6.46 42.00 -23.42
CA GLU A 333 7.88 41.63 -23.39
C GLU A 333 8.76 42.88 -23.52
N SER A 334 8.40 43.80 -24.42
CA SER A 334 9.10 45.09 -24.57
C SER A 334 9.03 45.90 -23.28
N ALA A 335 7.83 46.03 -22.69
CA ALA A 335 7.63 46.77 -21.45
C ALA A 335 8.40 46.13 -20.27
N LEU A 336 8.45 44.79 -20.20
CA LEU A 336 9.23 44.09 -19.19
C LEU A 336 10.74 44.28 -19.39
N HIS A 337 11.21 44.27 -20.64
CA HIS A 337 12.61 44.52 -20.98
C HIS A 337 13.04 45.95 -20.60
N ASP A 338 12.17 46.94 -20.80
CA ASP A 338 12.41 48.34 -20.44
C ASP A 338 12.58 48.54 -18.92
N LEU A 339 12.06 47.64 -18.08
CA LEU A 339 12.29 47.64 -16.63
C LEU A 339 13.66 47.04 -16.22
N GLY A 340 14.38 46.42 -17.17
CA GLY A 340 15.75 45.95 -17.00
C GLY A 340 15.94 44.45 -17.33
N GLU A 341 17.03 44.15 -18.03
CA GLU A 341 17.38 42.79 -18.50
C GLU A 341 17.44 41.75 -17.38
N GLY A 342 17.98 42.11 -16.21
CA GLY A 342 18.04 41.20 -15.05
C GLY A 342 16.66 40.86 -14.47
N LEU A 343 15.67 41.74 -14.58
CA LEU A 343 14.30 41.50 -14.13
C LEU A 343 13.53 40.66 -15.15
N TYR A 344 13.70 40.96 -16.43
CA TYR A 344 13.21 40.14 -17.53
C TYR A 344 13.69 38.69 -17.41
N ASN A 345 15.00 38.48 -17.15
CA ASN A 345 15.56 37.15 -16.94
C ASN A 345 15.00 36.48 -15.69
N ARG A 346 14.89 37.19 -14.55
CA ARG A 346 14.26 36.62 -13.34
C ARG A 346 12.82 36.18 -13.56
N VAL A 347 11.98 37.01 -14.19
CA VAL A 347 10.58 36.66 -14.47
C VAL A 347 10.50 35.46 -15.40
N ASN A 348 11.35 35.39 -16.44
CA ASN A 348 11.39 34.26 -17.37
C ASN A 348 12.04 32.98 -16.83
N GLU A 349 13.02 33.08 -15.94
CA GLU A 349 13.71 31.94 -15.30
C GLU A 349 12.91 31.40 -14.11
N SER A 350 12.28 32.27 -13.33
CA SER A 350 11.49 31.89 -12.15
C SER A 350 10.38 30.88 -12.46
N LEU A 351 9.86 30.86 -13.69
CA LEU A 351 8.80 29.94 -14.11
C LEU A 351 9.32 28.60 -14.64
N LYS A 352 10.63 28.49 -14.89
CA LYS A 352 11.25 27.30 -15.46
C LYS A 352 11.81 26.38 -14.38
N THR A 353 12.18 26.92 -13.22
CA THR A 353 12.83 26.15 -12.14
C THR A 353 11.83 25.71 -11.08
N LYS A 354 11.38 24.46 -11.17
CA LYS A 354 10.45 23.85 -10.20
C LYS A 354 11.13 23.34 -8.92
N GLU A 355 12.41 22.98 -9.00
CA GLU A 355 13.19 22.52 -7.85
C GLU A 355 13.44 23.66 -6.86
N LEU A 356 13.36 23.33 -5.57
CA LEU A 356 13.76 24.25 -4.51
C LEU A 356 15.29 24.28 -4.44
N GLN A 357 15.86 25.47 -4.30
CA GLN A 357 17.30 25.62 -4.07
C GLN A 357 17.65 25.48 -2.58
N ALA A 358 16.65 25.62 -1.69
CA ALA A 358 16.81 25.43 -0.25
C ALA A 358 17.09 23.97 0.10
N LEU A 359 17.99 23.78 1.08
CA LEU A 359 18.29 22.48 1.66
C LEU A 359 18.22 22.58 3.19
N PRO A 360 17.72 21.55 3.89
CA PRO A 360 17.60 21.62 5.33
C PRO A 360 18.96 21.52 6.02
N THR A 361 19.25 22.51 6.85
CA THR A 361 20.50 22.67 7.61
C THR A 361 20.35 22.30 9.09
N THR A 362 19.13 22.03 9.54
CA THR A 362 18.84 21.63 10.93
C THR A 362 19.65 20.41 11.36
N VAL A 363 20.06 20.39 12.63
CA VAL A 363 20.82 19.29 13.24
C VAL A 363 20.05 18.80 14.46
N PHE A 364 19.76 17.50 14.49
CA PHE A 364 19.09 16.85 15.60
C PHE A 364 20.06 15.95 16.36
N ASN A 365 20.01 16.01 17.70
CA ASN A 365 20.91 15.23 18.56
C ASN A 365 20.35 13.82 18.77
N THR A 366 21.11 12.78 18.41
CA THR A 366 20.74 11.38 18.66
C THR A 366 20.44 11.14 20.15
N GLY A 367 19.42 10.35 20.45
CA GLY A 367 18.98 9.99 21.80
C GLY A 367 18.10 11.04 22.49
N ALA A 368 18.00 12.27 21.96
CA ALA A 368 16.98 13.22 22.41
C ALA A 368 15.59 12.76 21.96
N LYS A 369 14.53 13.37 22.50
CA LYS A 369 13.14 13.08 22.10
C LYS A 369 12.49 14.30 21.48
N LEU A 370 11.84 14.12 20.33
CA LEU A 370 11.11 15.17 19.63
C LEU A 370 9.99 14.57 18.77
N ALA A 371 8.77 15.10 18.87
CA ALA A 371 7.69 14.71 17.98
C ALA A 371 8.00 15.07 16.52
N THR A 372 7.63 14.23 15.55
CA THR A 372 7.98 14.49 14.15
C THR A 372 7.28 15.74 13.60
N ARG A 373 6.12 16.15 14.14
CA ARG A 373 5.50 17.46 13.83
C ARG A 373 6.37 18.65 14.24
N LYS A 374 7.10 18.56 15.36
CA LYS A 374 8.00 19.62 15.81
C LYS A 374 9.30 19.61 15.00
N ALA A 375 9.82 18.42 14.66
CA ALA A 375 10.94 18.31 13.73
C ALA A 375 10.59 18.92 12.35
N SER A 376 9.39 18.64 11.84
CA SER A 376 8.87 19.24 10.61
C SER A 376 8.77 20.76 10.72
N LYS A 377 8.30 21.31 11.85
CA LYS A 377 8.30 22.76 12.11
C LYS A 377 9.68 23.39 11.95
N GLU A 378 10.69 22.81 12.59
CA GLU A 378 12.06 23.32 12.57
C GLU A 378 12.66 23.27 11.16
N VAL A 379 12.47 22.14 10.46
CA VAL A 379 12.97 21.95 9.10
C VAL A 379 12.25 22.88 8.10
N LEU A 380 10.93 23.00 8.20
CA LEU A 380 10.15 23.84 7.31
C LEU A 380 10.44 25.33 7.53
N ALA A 381 10.63 25.76 8.78
CA ALA A 381 11.02 27.14 9.09
C ALA A 381 12.38 27.49 8.46
N ASP A 382 13.36 26.58 8.56
CA ASP A 382 14.68 26.73 7.92
C ASP A 382 14.53 26.85 6.39
N LEU A 383 13.77 25.96 5.76
CA LEU A 383 13.54 26.00 4.31
C LEU A 383 12.84 27.29 3.86
N CYS A 384 11.78 27.70 4.56
CA CYS A 384 11.06 28.93 4.24
C CYS A 384 11.93 30.19 4.40
N GLY A 385 12.88 30.19 5.35
CA GLY A 385 13.85 31.27 5.53
C GLY A 385 14.88 31.36 4.40
N GLN A 386 15.12 30.27 3.67
CA GLN A 386 16.03 30.21 2.52
C GLN A 386 15.33 30.48 1.18
N ASP A 387 14.05 30.09 1.03
CA ASP A 387 13.33 30.19 -0.25
C ASP A 387 11.88 30.67 -0.06
N HIS A 388 11.62 31.92 -0.48
CA HIS A 388 10.30 32.57 -0.40
C HIS A 388 9.22 31.95 -1.30
N ARG A 389 9.59 31.01 -2.17
CA ARG A 389 8.64 30.29 -3.02
C ARG A 389 7.83 29.25 -2.24
N ILE A 390 8.28 28.89 -1.03
CA ILE A 390 7.56 27.97 -0.16
C ILE A 390 6.44 28.76 0.54
N VAL A 391 5.19 28.52 0.16
CA VAL A 391 4.03 29.29 0.63
C VAL A 391 2.96 28.30 1.10
N GLY A 392 2.29 28.56 2.21
CA GLY A 392 1.33 27.59 2.71
C GLY A 392 0.80 27.91 4.09
N GLY A 393 0.14 26.94 4.71
CA GLY A 393 -0.37 27.13 6.07
C GLY A 393 -1.23 25.98 6.55
N ALA A 394 -2.20 26.31 7.41
CA ALA A 394 -3.07 25.32 8.05
C ALA A 394 -4.55 25.64 7.89
N ALA A 395 -5.35 24.58 7.88
CA ALA A 395 -6.77 24.67 8.12
C ALA A 395 -7.03 24.84 9.63
N ASP A 396 -6.82 26.06 10.14
CA ASP A 396 -7.03 26.47 11.55
C ASP A 396 -6.20 25.72 12.63
N LEU A 397 -5.22 24.92 12.22
CA LEU A 397 -4.43 24.04 13.09
C LEU A 397 -2.93 24.38 13.09
N ALA A 398 -2.56 25.65 12.90
CA ALA A 398 -1.16 26.05 12.66
C ALA A 398 -0.20 25.60 13.77
N GLU A 399 -0.55 25.85 15.04
CA GLU A 399 0.25 25.41 16.19
C GLU A 399 0.28 23.88 16.29
N SER A 400 -0.89 23.24 16.21
CA SER A 400 -1.05 21.79 16.34
C SER A 400 -0.30 21.00 15.26
N ASN A 401 -0.22 21.53 14.04
CA ASN A 401 0.47 20.90 12.92
C ASN A 401 1.96 21.20 12.86
N GLY A 402 2.47 22.12 13.70
CA GLY A 402 3.85 22.58 13.61
C GLY A 402 4.11 23.50 12.41
N VAL A 403 3.12 24.27 11.96
CA VAL A 403 3.29 25.25 10.87
C VAL A 403 3.07 26.71 11.31
N ASP A 404 3.01 26.96 12.61
CA ASP A 404 3.23 28.30 13.16
C ASP A 404 4.73 28.64 13.10
N LEU A 405 5.19 29.06 11.92
CA LEU A 405 6.61 29.24 11.59
C LEU A 405 7.15 30.62 11.96
N GLY A 406 6.34 31.51 12.53
CA GLY A 406 6.72 32.92 12.77
C GLY A 406 6.90 33.74 11.48
N LEU A 407 6.35 33.27 10.36
CA LEU A 407 6.35 33.97 9.07
C LEU A 407 5.19 34.97 8.99
N GLU A 408 5.35 35.99 8.14
CA GLU A 408 4.28 36.97 7.90
C GLU A 408 3.07 36.33 7.21
N THR A 409 1.86 36.68 7.69
CA THR A 409 0.59 36.15 7.19
C THR A 409 0.11 36.92 5.96
N ILE A 410 -0.23 36.19 4.90
CA ILE A 410 -0.91 36.67 3.72
C ILE A 410 -2.36 37.01 4.08
N ASN A 411 -2.73 38.27 3.91
CA ASN A 411 -4.07 38.77 4.18
C ASN A 411 -4.43 39.92 3.23
N ARG A 412 -5.67 40.41 3.27
CA ARG A 412 -6.12 41.49 2.38
C ARG A 412 -5.23 42.73 2.43
N SER A 413 -4.80 43.13 3.63
CA SER A 413 -3.95 44.33 3.78
C SER A 413 -2.54 44.10 3.25
N SER A 414 -1.95 42.92 3.46
CA SER A 414 -0.61 42.61 2.93
C SER A 414 -0.61 42.54 1.41
N LEU A 415 -1.65 41.93 0.82
CA LEU A 415 -1.81 41.81 -0.63
C LEU A 415 -2.04 43.18 -1.28
N ALA A 416 -2.85 44.04 -0.66
CA ALA A 416 -3.11 45.40 -1.17
C ALA A 416 -1.87 46.31 -1.08
N ASN A 417 -0.99 46.07 -0.09
CA ASN A 417 0.21 46.88 0.12
C ASN A 417 1.47 46.28 -0.53
N HIS A 418 1.39 45.11 -1.17
CA HIS A 418 2.53 44.37 -1.72
C HIS A 418 3.63 44.10 -0.65
N THR A 419 3.19 43.58 0.50
CA THR A 419 4.05 43.20 1.65
C THR A 419 3.64 41.83 2.23
N SER A 420 3.26 40.89 1.39
CA SER A 420 2.77 39.57 1.77
C SER A 420 3.92 38.61 2.09
N GLY A 421 3.79 37.90 3.21
CA GLY A 421 4.69 36.81 3.58
C GLY A 421 4.37 35.49 2.89
N GLN A 422 4.62 34.39 3.60
CA GLN A 422 4.50 33.02 3.10
C GLN A 422 3.37 32.23 3.76
N LEU A 423 2.76 32.73 4.85
CA LEU A 423 1.79 31.98 5.65
C LEU A 423 0.35 32.32 5.28
N ILE A 424 -0.48 31.33 4.98
CA ILE A 424 -1.91 31.48 4.67
C ILE A 424 -2.74 30.90 5.81
N HIS A 425 -3.68 31.69 6.34
CA HIS A 425 -4.69 31.19 7.27
C HIS A 425 -5.93 30.78 6.48
N PHE A 426 -6.07 29.48 6.22
CA PHE A 426 -7.18 28.96 5.41
C PHE A 426 -8.51 28.92 6.18
N GLY A 427 -8.47 28.89 7.52
CA GLY A 427 -9.62 28.56 8.37
C GLY A 427 -10.00 27.08 8.26
N ILE A 428 -11.13 26.67 8.84
CA ILE A 428 -11.59 25.26 8.82
C ILE A 428 -12.16 24.93 7.44
N ARG A 429 -11.26 24.73 6.47
CA ARG A 429 -11.56 24.65 5.02
C ARG A 429 -10.56 23.74 4.30
N GLU A 430 -10.43 22.50 4.76
CA GLU A 430 -9.45 21.54 4.25
C GLU A 430 -9.57 21.37 2.72
N HIS A 431 -10.79 21.31 2.22
CA HIS A 431 -11.06 21.04 0.81
C HIS A 431 -10.62 22.21 -0.08
N ALA A 432 -11.06 23.43 0.24
CA ALA A 432 -10.62 24.62 -0.48
C ALA A 432 -9.13 24.94 -0.26
N MET A 433 -8.55 24.61 0.91
CA MET A 433 -7.12 24.74 1.16
C MET A 433 -6.31 23.92 0.14
N ALA A 434 -6.67 22.64 -0.04
CA ALA A 434 -5.98 21.77 -1.00
C ALA A 434 -6.17 22.23 -2.45
N ALA A 435 -7.37 22.66 -2.85
CA ALA A 435 -7.60 23.21 -4.18
C ALA A 435 -6.85 24.54 -4.40
N CYS A 436 -6.81 25.42 -3.41
CA CYS A 436 -6.01 26.65 -3.45
C CYS A 436 -4.52 26.32 -3.58
N ALA A 437 -4.01 25.31 -2.87
CA ALA A 437 -2.64 24.83 -3.03
C ALA A 437 -2.38 24.31 -4.45
N ASN A 438 -3.33 23.60 -5.09
CA ASN A 438 -3.20 23.24 -6.50
C ASN A 438 -3.06 24.47 -7.40
N GLY A 439 -3.86 25.52 -7.17
CA GLY A 439 -3.78 26.77 -7.92
C GLY A 439 -2.44 27.48 -7.76
N LEU A 440 -1.88 27.46 -6.55
CA LEU A 440 -0.52 27.96 -6.28
C LEU A 440 0.53 27.17 -7.06
N ALA A 441 0.48 25.83 -7.03
CA ALA A 441 1.42 24.97 -7.76
C ALA A 441 1.34 25.15 -9.29
N LEU A 442 0.14 25.35 -9.83
CA LEU A 442 -0.09 25.55 -11.27
C LEU A 442 0.55 26.84 -11.81
N SER A 443 0.93 27.78 -10.94
CA SER A 443 1.73 28.94 -11.34
C SER A 443 3.14 28.59 -11.82
N GLY A 444 3.65 27.39 -11.45
CA GLY A 444 4.94 26.85 -11.87
C GLY A 444 6.13 27.24 -10.99
N ASN A 445 6.01 28.28 -10.16
CA ASN A 445 7.13 28.81 -9.36
C ASN A 445 6.89 28.77 -7.84
N ILE A 446 5.65 28.63 -7.38
CA ILE A 446 5.34 28.50 -5.95
C ILE A 446 5.35 27.02 -5.57
N ARG A 447 5.99 26.70 -4.44
CA ARG A 447 5.93 25.38 -3.80
C ARG A 447 4.94 25.41 -2.64
N PRO A 448 3.69 25.00 -2.85
CA PRO A 448 2.68 25.11 -1.81
C PRO A 448 2.81 24.02 -0.76
N PHE A 449 2.57 24.38 0.50
CA PHE A 449 2.26 23.41 1.55
C PHE A 449 0.89 23.69 2.18
N CYS A 450 0.25 22.64 2.67
CA CYS A 450 -1.01 22.73 3.39
C CYS A 450 -1.03 21.72 4.54
N SER A 451 -1.78 22.00 5.61
CA SER A 451 -1.74 21.16 6.80
C SER A 451 -3.07 21.05 7.53
N THR A 452 -3.35 19.86 8.03
CA THR A 452 -4.46 19.51 8.92
C THR A 452 -4.11 18.21 9.67
N PHE A 453 -5.02 17.66 10.46
CA PHE A 453 -4.86 16.30 11.02
C PHE A 453 -5.06 15.24 9.93
N LEU A 454 -4.36 14.11 10.04
CA LEU A 454 -4.44 13.04 9.04
C LEU A 454 -5.88 12.55 8.82
N VAL A 455 -6.69 12.50 9.88
CA VAL A 455 -8.09 12.11 9.78
C VAL A 455 -8.91 13.01 8.84
N PHE A 456 -8.57 14.29 8.75
CA PHE A 456 -9.26 15.25 7.88
C PHE A 456 -8.73 15.26 6.44
N SER A 457 -7.77 14.38 6.11
CA SER A 457 -7.42 14.13 4.70
C SER A 457 -8.62 13.66 3.87
N ASP A 458 -9.62 13.04 4.50
CA ASP A 458 -10.87 12.64 3.87
C ASP A 458 -11.70 13.83 3.38
N TYR A 459 -11.70 14.97 4.10
CA TYR A 459 -12.43 16.18 3.69
C TYR A 459 -11.86 16.79 2.41
N LEU A 460 -10.55 16.70 2.21
CA LEU A 460 -9.87 17.31 1.05
C LEU A 460 -9.57 16.33 -0.09
N ARG A 461 -9.93 15.06 0.08
CA ARG A 461 -9.53 13.94 -0.78
C ARG A 461 -9.74 14.18 -2.28
N PRO A 462 -10.84 14.80 -2.76
CA PRO A 462 -11.00 15.07 -4.19
C PRO A 462 -9.96 16.05 -4.75
N SER A 463 -9.54 17.05 -3.97
CA SER A 463 -8.54 18.04 -4.39
C SER A 463 -7.13 17.46 -4.36
N LEU A 464 -6.80 16.64 -3.37
CA LEU A 464 -5.54 15.88 -3.34
C LEU A 464 -5.44 14.92 -4.52
N ARG A 465 -6.52 14.20 -4.84
CA ARG A 465 -6.58 13.36 -6.04
C ARG A 465 -6.29 14.16 -7.31
N LEU A 466 -6.81 15.39 -7.42
CA LEU A 466 -6.50 16.26 -8.55
C LEU A 466 -5.05 16.75 -8.55
N SER A 467 -4.43 16.98 -7.38
CA SER A 467 -2.98 17.23 -7.32
C SER A 467 -2.20 16.08 -7.94
N ALA A 468 -2.56 14.85 -7.60
CA ALA A 468 -1.89 13.64 -8.09
C ALA A 468 -2.12 13.45 -9.59
N LEU A 469 -3.37 13.63 -10.06
CA LEU A 469 -3.71 13.52 -11.49
C LEU A 469 -2.97 14.57 -12.34
N MET A 470 -2.78 15.78 -11.81
CA MET A 470 -2.05 16.87 -12.47
C MET A 470 -0.53 16.82 -12.23
N SER A 471 -0.03 15.85 -11.46
CA SER A 471 1.38 15.75 -11.04
C SER A 471 1.91 17.00 -10.33
N LEU A 472 1.08 17.68 -9.54
CA LEU A 472 1.44 18.92 -8.86
C LEU A 472 2.24 18.65 -7.58
N PRO A 473 3.37 19.34 -7.36
CA PRO A 473 4.25 19.02 -6.25
C PRO A 473 3.83 19.73 -4.94
N VAL A 474 2.58 19.49 -4.52
CA VAL A 474 2.00 20.03 -3.28
C VAL A 474 2.48 19.23 -2.08
N ILE A 475 2.85 19.93 -1.00
CA ILE A 475 3.26 19.31 0.27
C ILE A 475 2.06 19.28 1.23
N TYR A 476 1.52 18.10 1.50
CA TYR A 476 0.48 17.86 2.49
C TYR A 476 1.14 17.46 3.81
N ILE A 477 0.96 18.27 4.86
CA ILE A 477 1.49 18.00 6.20
C ILE A 477 0.33 17.52 7.06
N PHE A 478 0.28 16.21 7.30
CA PHE A 478 -0.75 15.58 8.11
C PHE A 478 -0.19 15.17 9.45
N THR A 479 -0.73 15.72 10.52
CA THR A 479 -0.29 15.40 11.89
C THR A 479 -1.31 14.56 12.65
N HIS A 480 -0.98 14.12 13.86
CA HIS A 480 -1.87 13.30 14.70
C HIS A 480 -2.26 12.01 13.97
N ASP A 481 -1.25 11.24 13.61
CA ASP A 481 -1.28 10.21 12.57
C ASP A 481 -1.88 8.86 12.98
N SER A 482 -2.21 8.65 14.25
CA SER A 482 -2.73 7.36 14.74
C SER A 482 -3.55 7.52 16.02
N ILE A 483 -3.96 6.38 16.61
CA ILE A 483 -4.54 6.30 17.95
C ILE A 483 -3.70 7.01 19.03
N ALA A 484 -2.41 7.25 18.77
CA ALA A 484 -1.51 7.93 19.69
C ALA A 484 -1.90 9.37 20.03
N LEU A 485 -2.78 9.99 19.23
CA LEU A 485 -3.32 11.30 19.56
C LEU A 485 -4.12 11.28 20.87
N GLY A 486 -4.66 10.13 21.29
CA GLY A 486 -5.25 9.95 22.60
C GLY A 486 -6.69 10.43 22.71
N GLU A 487 -6.91 11.43 23.57
CA GLU A 487 -8.21 11.70 24.20
C GLU A 487 -9.32 12.14 23.23
N ASP A 488 -8.99 12.74 22.09
CA ASP A 488 -10.01 13.15 21.10
C ASP A 488 -10.77 11.94 20.50
N GLY A 489 -10.18 10.74 20.61
CA GLY A 489 -10.87 9.49 20.36
C GLY A 489 -11.14 9.17 18.88
N PRO A 490 -12.02 8.18 18.60
CA PRO A 490 -12.09 7.52 17.29
C PRO A 490 -12.52 8.41 16.13
N THR A 491 -13.14 9.56 16.40
CA THR A 491 -13.49 10.53 15.35
C THR A 491 -12.29 11.26 14.78
N HIS A 492 -11.18 11.27 15.52
CA HIS A 492 -9.94 11.97 15.15
C HIS A 492 -8.78 11.02 14.85
N GLN A 493 -8.91 9.74 15.21
CA GLN A 493 -7.84 8.74 15.14
C GLN A 493 -7.84 8.05 13.77
N PRO A 494 -6.79 8.25 12.96
CA PRO A 494 -6.66 7.58 11.67
C PRO A 494 -6.53 6.05 11.84
N VAL A 495 -7.18 5.28 10.97
CA VAL A 495 -7.09 3.81 10.91
C VAL A 495 -6.77 3.32 9.50
N GLU A 496 -7.65 3.59 8.55
CA GLU A 496 -7.56 3.26 7.12
C GLU A 496 -6.79 4.29 6.30
N HIS A 497 -6.51 5.45 6.87
CA HIS A 497 -6.17 6.66 6.12
C HIS A 497 -4.83 6.54 5.39
N LEU A 498 -3.84 5.87 6.00
CA LEU A 498 -2.56 5.57 5.35
C LEU A 498 -2.77 4.73 4.08
N SER A 499 -3.50 3.62 4.18
CA SER A 499 -3.81 2.75 3.05
C SER A 499 -4.63 3.47 1.99
N ALA A 500 -5.60 4.30 2.42
CA ALA A 500 -6.42 5.09 1.53
C ALA A 500 -5.61 6.14 0.76
N LEU A 501 -4.62 6.79 1.37
CA LEU A 501 -3.72 7.75 0.71
C LEU A 501 -2.73 7.06 -0.22
N ARG A 502 -2.16 5.92 0.19
CA ARG A 502 -1.23 5.11 -0.60
C ARG A 502 -1.87 4.47 -1.83
N ALA A 503 -3.19 4.28 -1.82
CA ALA A 503 -3.96 3.78 -2.96
C ALA A 503 -4.11 4.81 -4.10
N ILE A 504 -3.78 6.09 -3.89
CA ILE A 504 -3.89 7.13 -4.91
C ILE A 504 -2.66 7.05 -5.83
N PRO A 505 -2.82 6.83 -7.14
CA PRO A 505 -1.69 6.82 -8.06
C PRO A 505 -0.98 8.16 -8.09
N ASN A 506 0.34 8.16 -8.30
CA ASN A 506 1.17 9.37 -8.36
C ASN A 506 1.10 10.23 -7.07
N HIS A 507 0.96 9.58 -5.91
CA HIS A 507 0.95 10.23 -4.61
C HIS A 507 1.98 9.58 -3.70
N ILE A 508 2.88 10.39 -3.13
CA ILE A 508 3.95 9.90 -2.25
C ILE A 508 3.49 10.05 -0.80
N VAL A 509 3.54 8.96 -0.02
CA VAL A 509 3.16 8.97 1.40
C VAL A 509 4.39 8.63 2.24
N LEU A 510 4.84 9.59 3.05
CA LEU A 510 6.04 9.51 3.87
C LEU A 510 5.65 9.55 5.35
N ARG A 511 6.00 8.51 6.11
CA ARG A 511 5.74 8.42 7.55
C ARG A 511 7.06 8.24 8.34
N PRO A 512 7.81 9.32 8.58
CA PRO A 512 9.11 9.27 9.25
C PRO A 512 9.02 8.78 10.70
N ALA A 513 10.00 7.98 11.12
CA ALA A 513 10.08 7.41 12.46
C ALA A 513 10.62 8.38 13.53
N ASP A 514 11.33 9.42 13.13
CA ASP A 514 11.98 10.37 14.04
C ASP A 514 12.30 11.72 13.35
N ALA A 515 13.05 12.57 14.04
CA ALA A 515 13.45 13.88 13.53
C ALA A 515 14.42 13.81 12.33
N ASN A 516 15.36 12.84 12.32
CA ASN A 516 16.33 12.70 11.24
C ASN A 516 15.68 12.16 9.95
N GLU A 517 14.75 11.22 10.06
CA GLU A 517 13.94 10.78 8.92
C GLU A 517 13.00 11.88 8.44
N THR A 518 12.46 12.71 9.34
CA THR A 518 11.66 13.89 8.96
C THR A 518 12.50 14.86 8.11
N LYS A 519 13.74 15.12 8.52
CA LYS A 519 14.70 15.92 7.73
C LYS A 519 14.95 15.29 6.35
N ALA A 520 15.23 13.98 6.30
CA ALA A 520 15.47 13.26 5.04
C ALA A 520 14.25 13.33 4.09
N CYS A 521 13.02 13.31 4.63
CA CYS A 521 11.80 13.52 3.84
C CYS A 521 11.79 14.91 3.18
N TYR A 522 12.15 15.96 3.91
CA TYR A 522 12.25 17.30 3.33
C TYR A 522 13.40 17.44 2.33
N GLU A 523 14.56 16.81 2.55
CA GLU A 523 15.66 16.75 1.58
C GLU A 523 15.23 16.11 0.25
N PHE A 524 14.35 15.12 0.32
CA PHE A 524 13.74 14.52 -0.86
C PHE A 524 12.72 15.46 -1.51
N ILE A 525 11.83 16.07 -0.71
CA ILE A 525 10.79 16.98 -1.20
C ILE A 525 11.36 18.20 -1.93
N THR A 526 12.50 18.75 -1.50
CA THR A 526 13.13 19.92 -2.15
C THR A 526 13.56 19.64 -3.59
N LYS A 527 13.93 18.38 -3.87
CA LYS A 527 14.33 17.90 -5.20
C LYS A 527 13.16 17.40 -6.05
N LEU A 528 11.99 17.21 -5.45
CA LEU A 528 10.82 16.70 -6.15
C LEU A 528 10.21 17.81 -7.01
N ASP A 529 10.04 17.61 -8.31
CA ASP A 529 9.42 18.58 -9.22
C ASP A 529 8.02 18.17 -9.70
N SER A 530 7.61 16.96 -9.34
CA SER A 530 6.41 16.28 -9.81
C SER A 530 5.86 15.35 -8.72
N SER A 531 4.54 15.27 -8.60
CA SER A 531 3.77 14.49 -7.60
C SER A 531 3.54 15.18 -6.25
N PRO A 532 2.31 15.14 -5.70
CA PRO A 532 2.05 15.55 -4.33
C PRO A 532 2.68 14.59 -3.32
N VAL A 533 3.03 15.12 -2.15
CA VAL A 533 3.61 14.37 -1.04
C VAL A 533 2.76 14.58 0.21
N SER A 534 2.35 13.50 0.87
CA SER A 534 1.82 13.51 2.23
C SER A 534 2.92 13.14 3.22
N LEU A 535 3.28 14.08 4.09
CA LEU A 535 4.15 13.89 5.23
C LEU A 535 3.29 13.62 6.48
N ILE A 536 3.42 12.41 7.03
CA ILE A 536 2.59 11.89 8.11
C ILE A 536 3.36 11.98 9.43
N LEU A 537 2.83 12.74 10.40
CA LEU A 537 3.60 13.20 11.56
C LEU A 537 2.89 12.98 12.89
N THR A 538 3.68 12.70 13.92
CA THR A 538 3.21 12.32 15.24
C THR A 538 2.87 13.51 16.12
N ARG A 539 1.95 13.31 17.08
CA ARG A 539 1.68 14.26 18.17
C ARG A 539 2.74 14.13 19.28
N GLN A 540 3.07 12.89 19.60
CA GLN A 540 3.91 12.41 20.69
C GLN A 540 5.40 12.47 20.34
N ASP A 541 6.23 12.68 21.37
CA ASP A 541 7.68 12.70 21.22
C ASP A 541 8.23 11.29 20.97
N LEU A 542 9.20 11.22 20.06
CA LEU A 542 9.91 10.02 19.65
C LEU A 542 11.41 10.25 19.85
N GLU A 543 12.11 9.25 20.39
CA GLU A 543 13.58 9.21 20.38
C GLU A 543 14.18 9.38 18.98
N ILE A 544 15.23 10.20 18.88
CA ILE A 544 15.95 10.51 17.64
C ILE A 544 17.03 9.45 17.42
N LEU A 545 16.95 8.75 16.29
CA LEU A 545 17.86 7.71 15.86
C LEU A 545 19.07 8.30 15.14
N GLU A 546 20.15 7.51 15.02
CA GLU A 546 21.31 7.93 14.25
C GLU A 546 20.93 8.27 12.79
N PRO A 547 21.44 9.38 12.23
CA PRO A 547 21.15 9.76 10.87
C PRO A 547 21.82 8.79 9.90
N THR A 548 21.10 8.39 8.85
CA THR A 548 21.66 7.59 7.76
C THR A 548 22.15 8.51 6.64
N PRO A 549 23.45 8.46 6.27
CA PRO A 549 23.99 9.33 5.24
C PRO A 549 23.47 8.96 3.84
N GLY A 550 23.52 9.93 2.92
CA GLY A 550 23.15 9.73 1.52
C GLY A 550 21.65 9.84 1.24
N HIS A 551 21.23 9.39 0.05
CA HIS A 551 19.87 9.58 -0.47
C HIS A 551 19.00 8.32 -0.38
N TRP A 552 19.18 7.54 0.69
CA TRP A 552 18.53 6.26 0.93
C TRP A 552 17.00 6.33 0.83
N LEU A 553 16.37 7.45 1.22
CA LEU A 553 14.91 7.60 1.11
C LEU A 553 14.45 7.50 -0.34
N SER A 554 15.12 8.19 -1.27
CA SER A 554 14.80 8.12 -2.70
C SER A 554 15.21 6.79 -3.35
N THR A 555 16.32 6.18 -2.92
CA THR A 555 16.83 4.97 -3.55
C THR A 555 16.17 3.70 -3.02
N GLN A 556 15.83 3.65 -1.73
CA GLN A 556 15.36 2.47 -1.02
C GLN A 556 14.00 2.68 -0.34
N GLY A 557 13.64 3.90 0.08
CA GLY A 557 12.39 4.16 0.81
C GLY A 557 12.34 3.62 2.25
N ALA A 558 13.37 2.85 2.62
CA ALA A 558 13.53 2.17 3.89
C ALA A 558 15.01 2.08 4.27
N ARG A 559 15.28 1.80 5.54
CA ARG A 559 16.64 1.56 6.06
C ARG A 559 16.64 0.55 7.19
N VAL A 560 17.74 -0.17 7.35
CA VAL A 560 17.99 -1.03 8.51
C VAL A 560 18.45 -0.16 9.67
N VAL A 561 17.73 -0.20 10.79
CA VAL A 561 18.06 0.56 12.02
C VAL A 561 18.65 -0.33 13.12
N GLN A 562 18.49 -1.65 13.01
CA GLN A 562 19.13 -2.67 13.82
C GLN A 562 19.28 -3.96 13.00
N GLY A 563 20.38 -4.69 13.17
CA GLY A 563 20.60 -6.00 12.54
C GLY A 563 22.08 -6.30 12.30
N THR A 564 22.39 -7.59 12.13
CA THR A 564 23.75 -8.12 12.00
C THR A 564 24.05 -8.69 10.61
N GLY A 565 23.02 -8.96 9.80
CA GLY A 565 23.16 -9.62 8.49
C GLY A 565 22.94 -11.12 8.52
N THR A 566 22.94 -11.74 9.70
CA THR A 566 22.59 -13.15 9.94
C THR A 566 21.41 -13.24 10.90
N ASP A 567 20.39 -12.43 10.64
CA ASP A 567 19.23 -12.23 11.50
C ASP A 567 18.19 -13.34 11.31
N GLN A 568 17.59 -13.85 12.39
CA GLN A 568 16.60 -14.94 12.36
C GLN A 568 15.15 -14.45 12.34
N LEU A 569 14.93 -13.16 12.60
CA LEU A 569 13.62 -12.51 12.57
C LEU A 569 13.79 -11.09 12.01
N THR A 570 12.85 -10.68 11.15
CA THR A 570 12.80 -9.29 10.67
C THR A 570 11.53 -8.60 11.18
N ILE A 571 11.68 -7.43 11.82
CA ILE A 571 10.58 -6.54 12.16
C ILE A 571 10.60 -5.36 11.20
N VAL A 572 9.50 -5.13 10.48
CA VAL A 572 9.32 -4.02 9.56
C VAL A 572 8.31 -3.05 10.18
N ALA A 573 8.67 -1.78 10.33
CA ALA A 573 7.79 -0.80 10.95
C ALA A 573 7.88 0.58 10.27
N SER A 574 6.85 1.40 10.45
CA SER A 574 6.82 2.80 9.98
C SER A 574 6.47 3.75 11.13
N GLY A 575 6.87 5.01 11.01
CA GLY A 575 6.50 6.05 11.99
C GLY A 575 6.84 5.70 13.43
N SER A 576 5.91 5.99 14.35
CA SER A 576 6.09 5.75 15.78
C SER A 576 6.36 4.29 16.15
N GLU A 577 5.93 3.34 15.33
CA GLU A 577 6.03 1.92 15.63
C GLU A 577 7.47 1.39 15.47
N VAL A 578 8.37 2.16 14.85
CA VAL A 578 9.81 1.80 14.79
C VAL A 578 10.42 1.77 16.20
N GLN A 579 9.95 2.60 17.13
CA GLN A 579 10.44 2.57 18.52
C GLN A 579 9.97 1.33 19.25
N LEU A 580 8.70 0.97 19.04
CA LEU A 580 8.13 -0.28 19.53
C LEU A 580 8.89 -1.47 18.96
N ALA A 581 9.26 -1.44 17.67
CA ALA A 581 10.06 -2.49 17.04
C ALA A 581 11.46 -2.63 17.66
N LEU A 582 12.18 -1.52 17.89
CA LEU A 582 13.50 -1.51 18.53
C LEU A 582 13.47 -1.97 20.00
N GLU A 583 12.42 -1.58 20.74
CA GLU A 583 12.21 -2.08 22.11
C GLU A 583 11.93 -3.58 22.12
N SER A 584 11.06 -4.04 21.23
CA SER A 584 10.69 -5.45 21.12
C SER A 584 11.84 -6.32 20.66
N ALA A 585 12.64 -5.84 19.71
CA ALA A 585 13.82 -6.55 19.21
C ALA A 585 14.77 -6.92 20.35
N ARG A 586 15.12 -5.97 21.23
CA ARG A 586 15.96 -6.24 22.41
C ARG A 586 15.39 -7.33 23.32
N LEU A 587 14.09 -7.30 23.59
CA LEU A 587 13.44 -8.32 24.43
C LEU A 587 13.42 -9.70 23.76
N ILE A 588 13.27 -9.76 22.44
CA ILE A 588 13.29 -11.00 21.67
C ILE A 588 14.70 -11.59 21.66
N GLU A 589 15.72 -10.77 21.38
CA GLU A 589 17.13 -11.16 21.39
C GLU A 589 17.51 -11.72 22.77
N ASP A 590 17.17 -11.01 23.85
CA ASP A 590 17.44 -11.44 25.24
C ASP A 590 16.72 -12.75 25.62
N ARG A 591 15.50 -12.96 25.11
CA ARG A 591 14.67 -14.12 25.49
C ARG A 591 14.98 -15.38 24.70
N PHE A 592 15.31 -15.25 23.41
CA PHE A 592 15.44 -16.37 22.49
C PHE A 592 16.87 -16.62 22.00
N ASP A 593 17.84 -15.77 22.36
CA ASP A 593 19.24 -15.85 21.91
C ASP A 593 19.35 -15.90 20.38
N VAL A 594 18.61 -15.00 19.72
CA VAL A 594 18.59 -14.81 18.26
C VAL A 594 18.96 -13.37 17.91
N ASN A 595 19.32 -13.10 16.66
CA ASN A 595 19.50 -11.74 16.15
C ASN A 595 18.20 -11.27 15.49
N VAL A 596 17.79 -10.04 15.80
CA VAL A 596 16.58 -9.44 15.22
C VAL A 596 16.94 -8.23 14.37
N ARG A 597 16.48 -8.25 13.12
CA ARG A 597 16.58 -7.11 12.23
C ARG A 597 15.40 -6.18 12.40
N VAL A 598 15.63 -4.87 12.46
CA VAL A 598 14.58 -3.86 12.43
C VAL A 598 14.76 -2.96 11.20
N VAL A 599 13.73 -2.88 10.37
CA VAL A 599 13.67 -2.06 9.14
C VAL A 599 12.66 -0.93 9.34
N SER A 600 13.15 0.32 9.28
CA SER A 600 12.32 1.52 9.26
C SER A 600 11.88 1.81 7.82
N VAL A 601 10.57 1.97 7.60
CA VAL A 601 9.96 2.17 6.28
C VAL A 601 9.12 3.45 6.25
N PRO A 602 9.74 4.63 6.07
CA PRO A 602 9.00 5.87 5.86
C PRO A 602 8.25 5.90 4.53
N TRP A 603 8.78 5.29 3.45
CA TRP A 603 8.15 5.28 2.12
C TRP A 603 7.90 3.85 1.62
N ARG A 604 6.73 3.30 1.99
CA ARG A 604 6.35 1.91 1.69
C ARG A 604 6.35 1.59 0.20
N GLU A 605 5.75 2.45 -0.62
CA GLU A 605 5.62 2.18 -2.06
C GLU A 605 6.98 2.09 -2.74
N ARG A 606 7.94 2.94 -2.36
CA ARG A 606 9.31 2.85 -2.88
C ARG A 606 9.98 1.56 -2.42
N PHE A 607 9.87 1.24 -1.14
CA PHE A 607 10.43 0.03 -0.55
C PHE A 607 9.90 -1.27 -1.19
N LEU A 608 8.59 -1.38 -1.40
CA LEU A 608 7.99 -2.56 -2.05
C LEU A 608 8.24 -2.62 -3.56
N SER A 609 8.65 -1.52 -4.18
CA SER A 609 9.01 -1.44 -5.61
C SER A 609 10.45 -1.82 -5.92
N LEU A 610 11.27 -2.12 -4.90
CA LEU A 610 12.68 -2.42 -5.09
C LEU A 610 12.89 -3.69 -5.91
N GLU A 611 13.98 -3.70 -6.67
CA GLU A 611 14.45 -4.93 -7.31
C GLU A 611 14.77 -5.98 -6.24
N ARG A 612 14.53 -7.26 -6.58
CA ARG A 612 14.60 -8.39 -5.64
C ARG A 612 15.88 -8.39 -4.81
N ASP A 613 17.04 -8.27 -5.43
CA ASP A 613 18.33 -8.33 -4.74
C ASP A 613 18.52 -7.19 -3.73
N VAL A 614 18.01 -5.99 -4.03
CA VAL A 614 18.06 -4.83 -3.13
C VAL A 614 17.04 -4.98 -2.01
N PHE A 615 15.86 -5.51 -2.32
CA PHE A 615 14.84 -5.80 -1.33
C PHE A 615 15.30 -6.86 -0.32
N GLU A 616 15.91 -7.95 -0.80
CA GLU A 616 16.41 -9.05 0.04
C GLU A 616 17.58 -8.62 0.94
N GLN A 617 18.35 -7.60 0.56
CA GLN A 617 19.33 -6.97 1.46
C GLN A 617 18.69 -6.25 2.64
N LEU A 618 17.46 -5.76 2.49
CA LEU A 618 16.69 -5.13 3.57
C LEU A 618 15.90 -6.18 4.35
N VAL A 619 15.21 -7.10 3.67
CA VAL A 619 14.38 -8.17 4.24
C VAL A 619 14.81 -9.54 3.69
N PRO A 620 15.69 -10.27 4.40
CA PRO A 620 16.20 -11.57 3.93
C PRO A 620 15.09 -12.58 3.67
N PRO A 621 15.13 -13.37 2.57
CA PRO A 621 13.99 -14.17 2.09
C PRO A 621 13.54 -15.30 3.04
N ASN A 622 14.46 -15.88 3.82
CA ASN A 622 14.19 -17.04 4.69
C ASN A 622 13.95 -16.66 6.16
N THR A 623 13.60 -15.40 6.43
CA THR A 623 13.29 -14.95 7.80
C THR A 623 11.78 -14.72 7.96
N PRO A 624 11.17 -15.14 9.08
CA PRO A 624 9.84 -14.70 9.45
C PRO A 624 9.81 -13.17 9.57
N VAL A 625 8.67 -12.57 9.23
CA VAL A 625 8.49 -11.11 9.23
C VAL A 625 7.34 -10.70 10.14
N ILE A 626 7.60 -9.77 11.05
CA ILE A 626 6.56 -9.06 11.81
C ILE A 626 6.46 -7.65 11.24
N VAL A 627 5.28 -7.28 10.75
CA VAL A 627 5.01 -5.90 10.30
C VAL A 627 4.26 -5.15 11.39
N ILE A 628 4.69 -3.94 11.73
CA ILE A 628 4.05 -3.10 12.76
C ILE A 628 3.74 -1.71 12.21
N GLU A 629 2.46 -1.36 12.12
CA GLU A 629 1.99 -0.02 11.73
C GLU A 629 0.65 0.27 12.42
N ALA A 630 0.50 1.44 13.04
CA ALA A 630 -0.76 1.87 13.66
C ALA A 630 -1.82 2.30 12.61
N GLY A 631 -2.13 1.39 11.69
CA GLY A 631 -3.15 1.47 10.65
C GLY A 631 -3.59 0.06 10.26
N ILE A 632 -4.41 -0.08 9.21
CA ILE A 632 -4.86 -1.39 8.72
C ILE A 632 -3.78 -2.12 7.91
N GLU A 633 -3.90 -3.44 7.80
CA GLU A 633 -2.92 -4.31 7.10
C GLU A 633 -2.79 -4.00 5.59
N GLN A 634 -3.82 -3.40 4.97
CA GLN A 634 -3.90 -3.28 3.52
C GLN A 634 -2.65 -2.70 2.87
N GLY A 635 -2.04 -3.47 1.97
CA GLY A 635 -0.80 -3.19 1.25
C GLY A 635 0.49 -3.65 1.95
N TRP A 636 0.40 -4.37 3.06
CA TRP A 636 1.53 -5.05 3.73
C TRP A 636 1.50 -6.58 3.56
N GLU A 637 0.51 -7.13 2.87
CA GLU A 637 0.22 -8.57 2.81
C GLU A 637 1.39 -9.39 2.26
N SER A 638 2.19 -8.82 1.35
CA SER A 638 3.39 -9.49 0.81
C SER A 638 4.47 -9.76 1.87
N LEU A 639 4.46 -9.01 2.97
CA LEU A 639 5.39 -9.17 4.09
C LEU A 639 4.71 -9.85 5.28
N SER A 640 3.50 -9.46 5.63
CA SER A 640 2.78 -10.07 6.77
C SER A 640 2.44 -11.55 6.52
N SER A 641 2.24 -11.97 5.28
CA SER A 641 2.08 -13.39 4.92
C SER A 641 3.31 -14.26 5.22
N ARG A 642 4.48 -13.65 5.49
CA ARG A 642 5.70 -14.33 5.94
C ARG A 642 5.81 -14.42 7.47
N GLY A 643 4.81 -13.95 8.20
CA GLY A 643 4.75 -14.03 9.65
C GLY A 643 3.44 -13.46 10.17
N THR A 644 3.45 -12.20 10.64
CA THR A 644 2.22 -11.56 11.14
C THR A 644 2.22 -10.04 10.97
N PHE A 645 1.04 -9.43 11.10
CA PHE A 645 0.81 -8.00 11.12
C PHE A 645 0.26 -7.57 12.49
N ILE A 646 0.89 -6.55 13.08
CA ILE A 646 0.43 -5.88 14.31
C ILE A 646 -0.02 -4.47 13.94
N GLY A 647 -1.34 -4.27 13.94
CA GLY A 647 -1.95 -2.99 13.60
C GLY A 647 -3.43 -2.91 14.00
N MET A 648 -4.16 -1.98 13.39
CA MET A 648 -5.55 -1.68 13.74
C MET A 648 -6.54 -2.52 12.91
N ASN A 649 -7.51 -3.14 13.59
CA ASN A 649 -8.60 -3.92 12.97
C ASN A 649 -10.01 -3.38 13.30
N SER A 650 -10.08 -2.21 13.91
CA SER A 650 -11.30 -1.52 14.32
C SER A 650 -11.03 -0.02 14.44
N PHE A 651 -12.07 0.79 14.64
CA PHE A 651 -11.87 2.18 15.08
C PHE A 651 -11.13 2.24 16.43
N GLY A 652 -10.52 3.39 16.71
CA GLY A 652 -9.86 3.62 17.98
C GLY A 652 -10.82 3.85 19.16
N ALA A 653 -10.30 4.42 20.25
CA ALA A 653 -11.06 4.73 21.46
C ALA A 653 -10.56 6.03 22.08
N SER A 654 -11.37 6.68 22.91
CA SER A 654 -10.95 7.85 23.68
C SER A 654 -10.26 7.40 24.97
N GLY A 655 -9.00 7.80 25.13
CA GLY A 655 -8.17 7.47 26.29
C GLY A 655 -6.76 8.01 26.14
N SER A 656 -5.94 7.86 27.19
CA SER A 656 -4.52 8.23 27.09
C SER A 656 -3.80 7.35 26.07
N LYS A 657 -2.75 7.88 25.42
CA LYS A 657 -1.90 7.12 24.47
C LYS A 657 -1.53 5.74 25.02
N ASP A 658 -0.98 5.69 26.23
CA ASP A 658 -0.48 4.44 26.80
C ASP A 658 -1.61 3.42 27.02
N SER A 659 -2.79 3.87 27.49
CA SER A 659 -3.96 2.99 27.63
C SER A 659 -4.47 2.45 26.30
N LEU A 660 -4.42 3.26 25.24
CA LEU A 660 -4.83 2.84 23.90
C LEU A 660 -3.84 1.86 23.28
N PHE A 661 -2.54 2.12 23.42
CA PHE A 661 -1.49 1.20 22.94
C PHE A 661 -1.59 -0.15 23.63
N GLU A 662 -1.81 -0.17 24.96
CA GLU A 662 -2.07 -1.41 25.70
C GLU A 662 -3.35 -2.12 25.19
N HIS A 663 -4.45 -1.37 25.04
CA HIS A 663 -5.73 -1.94 24.62
C HIS A 663 -5.70 -2.56 23.21
N PHE A 664 -4.99 -1.93 22.27
CA PHE A 664 -4.89 -2.35 20.88
C PHE A 664 -3.67 -3.23 20.58
N GLY A 665 -2.89 -3.61 21.59
CA GLY A 665 -1.77 -4.55 21.43
C GLY A 665 -0.50 -3.96 20.82
N PHE A 666 -0.31 -2.64 20.86
CA PHE A 666 0.95 -1.99 20.48
C PHE A 666 1.93 -1.99 21.67
N THR A 667 2.28 -3.18 22.15
CA THR A 667 3.14 -3.36 23.33
C THR A 667 4.30 -4.28 23.00
N PRO A 668 5.48 -4.11 23.63
CA PRO A 668 6.61 -5.01 23.40
C PRO A 668 6.28 -6.47 23.73
N ASN A 669 5.40 -6.72 24.70
CA ASN A 669 4.94 -8.07 25.05
C ASN A 669 4.14 -8.74 23.93
N GLN A 670 3.26 -8.01 23.25
CA GLN A 670 2.49 -8.55 22.13
C GLN A 670 3.40 -8.92 20.95
N VAL A 671 4.40 -8.08 20.68
CA VAL A 671 5.41 -8.36 19.64
C VAL A 671 6.27 -9.55 20.03
N LEU A 672 6.64 -9.68 21.31
CA LEU A 672 7.39 -10.81 21.85
C LEU A 672 6.60 -12.13 21.76
N GLU A 673 5.29 -12.10 22.00
CA GLU A 673 4.41 -13.25 21.82
C GLU A 673 4.33 -13.68 20.35
N ALA A 674 4.10 -12.73 19.43
CA ALA A 674 4.14 -12.99 18.00
C ALA A 674 5.49 -13.57 17.53
N ALA A 675 6.60 -13.02 18.04
CA ALA A 675 7.93 -13.54 17.77
C ALA A 675 8.12 -14.95 18.36
N SER A 676 7.60 -15.21 19.56
CA SER A 676 7.64 -16.54 20.18
C SER A 676 6.95 -17.56 19.29
N ASP A 677 5.77 -17.26 18.76
CA ASP A 677 5.04 -18.18 17.88
C ASP A 677 5.87 -18.50 16.63
N LEU A 678 6.38 -17.46 15.96
CA LEU A 678 7.18 -17.59 14.74
C LEU A 678 8.53 -18.31 14.95
N LEU A 679 9.20 -18.06 16.09
CA LEU A 679 10.50 -18.65 16.41
C LEU A 679 10.36 -20.06 17.00
N SER A 680 9.24 -20.36 17.68
CA SER A 680 8.99 -21.69 18.26
C SER A 680 8.74 -22.79 17.22
N ASP A 681 8.46 -22.41 15.97
CA ASP A 681 8.28 -23.32 14.85
C ASP A 681 9.59 -23.79 14.19
N GLN A 682 10.75 -23.20 14.51
CA GLN A 682 12.03 -23.67 13.99
C GLN A 682 12.55 -24.89 14.79
N PRO A 683 13.09 -25.96 14.17
CA PRO A 683 13.71 -27.07 14.89
C PRO A 683 14.93 -26.59 15.69
N SER A 684 15.18 -27.19 16.86
CA SER A 684 16.44 -26.92 17.57
C SER A 684 17.67 -27.30 16.73
N LYS A 685 18.85 -26.86 17.14
CA LYS A 685 20.10 -27.25 16.47
C LYS A 685 20.29 -28.77 16.41
N VAL A 686 20.00 -29.47 17.51
CA VAL A 686 20.05 -30.94 17.57
C VAL A 686 19.01 -31.54 16.63
N ALA A 687 17.78 -31.03 16.62
CA ALA A 687 16.76 -31.52 15.70
C ALA A 687 17.12 -31.30 14.23
N ASN A 688 17.79 -30.19 13.88
CA ASN A 688 18.30 -29.94 12.53
C ASN A 688 19.43 -30.90 12.13
N ASP A 689 20.36 -31.22 13.03
CA ASP A 689 21.41 -32.21 12.77
C ASP A 689 20.82 -33.61 12.48
N LEU A 690 19.79 -34.01 13.24
CA LEU A 690 19.07 -35.28 13.04
C LEU A 690 18.23 -35.30 11.77
N LEU A 691 17.61 -34.15 11.46
CA LEU A 691 16.84 -33.95 10.24
C LEU A 691 17.73 -34.17 9.01
N LEU A 692 18.88 -33.50 8.95
CA LEU A 692 19.85 -33.70 7.88
C LEU A 692 20.28 -35.18 7.77
N ALA A 693 20.52 -35.85 8.91
CA ALA A 693 20.95 -37.25 8.91
C ALA A 693 19.89 -38.20 8.33
N THR A 694 18.61 -38.03 8.70
CA THR A 694 17.51 -38.84 8.15
C THR A 694 17.15 -38.47 6.71
N GLU A 695 17.29 -37.20 6.33
CA GLU A 695 17.09 -36.71 4.96
C GLU A 695 18.13 -37.29 4.01
N LEU A 696 19.41 -37.28 4.38
CA LEU A 696 20.48 -37.91 3.61
C LEU A 696 20.30 -39.42 3.52
N ALA A 697 19.89 -40.09 4.60
CA ALA A 697 19.56 -41.51 4.55
C ALA A 697 18.43 -41.78 3.54
N ALA A 698 17.34 -41.01 3.59
CA ALA A 698 16.22 -41.16 2.68
C ALA A 698 16.58 -40.86 1.21
N LEU A 699 17.43 -39.85 0.98
CA LEU A 699 17.96 -39.49 -0.32
C LEU A 699 18.79 -40.64 -0.92
N HIS A 700 19.73 -41.19 -0.15
CA HIS A 700 20.59 -42.28 -0.60
C HIS A 700 19.82 -43.59 -0.81
N CYS A 701 18.70 -43.80 -0.10
CA CYS A 701 17.82 -44.93 -0.38
C CYS A 701 17.11 -44.83 -1.74
N GLN A 702 16.92 -43.64 -2.31
CA GLN A 702 16.17 -43.47 -3.56
C GLN A 702 16.74 -44.30 -4.72
N ASP A 703 18.05 -44.53 -4.73
CA ASP A 703 18.72 -45.37 -5.72
C ASP A 703 18.27 -46.84 -5.69
N TYR A 704 17.62 -47.31 -4.61
CA TYR A 704 17.25 -48.71 -4.42
C TYR A 704 15.73 -48.94 -4.29
N VAL A 705 14.95 -47.85 -4.20
CA VAL A 705 13.49 -47.93 -4.10
C VAL A 705 12.90 -48.65 -5.32
N GLY A 706 12.14 -49.71 -5.08
CA GLY A 706 11.49 -50.52 -6.12
C GLY A 706 12.40 -51.49 -6.89
N LYS A 707 13.69 -51.62 -6.53
CA LYS A 707 14.65 -52.50 -7.23
C LYS A 707 14.76 -53.92 -6.66
N GLY A 708 14.04 -54.23 -5.58
CA GLY A 708 14.12 -55.52 -4.89
C GLY A 708 15.36 -55.71 -4.02
N GLU A 709 16.18 -54.66 -3.83
CA GLU A 709 17.51 -54.73 -3.20
C GLU A 709 17.47 -54.26 -1.73
N LYS A 710 16.69 -54.95 -0.87
CA LYS A 710 16.46 -54.51 0.51
C LYS A 710 17.75 -54.26 1.33
N ASN A 711 18.75 -55.14 1.20
CA ASN A 711 20.00 -55.03 1.96
C ASN A 711 20.88 -53.87 1.47
N GLN A 712 20.78 -53.48 0.19
CA GLN A 712 21.53 -52.35 -0.35
C GLN A 712 20.87 -51.02 0.05
N ALA A 713 19.54 -50.96 0.02
CA ALA A 713 18.79 -49.81 0.51
C ALA A 713 19.11 -49.52 1.99
N ASP A 714 19.13 -50.58 2.81
CA ASP A 714 19.45 -50.50 4.24
C ASP A 714 20.91 -50.07 4.48
N HIS A 715 21.86 -50.66 3.75
CA HIS A 715 23.26 -50.25 3.81
C HIS A 715 23.48 -48.78 3.43
N ALA A 716 22.78 -48.30 2.40
CA ALA A 716 22.87 -46.91 1.95
C ALA A 716 22.35 -45.93 3.00
N ALA A 717 21.24 -46.26 3.67
CA ALA A 717 20.73 -45.47 4.79
C ALA A 717 21.74 -45.39 5.93
N VAL A 718 22.31 -46.53 6.34
CA VAL A 718 23.26 -46.61 7.46
C VAL A 718 24.51 -45.78 7.20
N GLU A 719 25.11 -45.90 6.01
CA GLU A 719 26.32 -45.14 5.66
C GLU A 719 26.05 -43.63 5.60
N ALA A 720 24.94 -43.22 4.96
CA ALA A 720 24.57 -41.81 4.86
C ALA A 720 24.30 -41.20 6.24
N LEU A 721 23.52 -41.89 7.07
CA LEU A 721 23.18 -41.46 8.41
C LEU A 721 24.42 -41.38 9.31
N ARG A 722 25.31 -42.38 9.28
CA ARG A 722 26.57 -42.36 10.04
C ARG A 722 27.46 -41.18 9.62
N ASN A 723 27.63 -40.98 8.32
CA ASN A 723 28.49 -39.91 7.79
C ASN A 723 27.94 -38.52 8.18
N SER A 724 26.63 -38.33 8.14
CA SER A 724 26.00 -37.08 8.57
C SER A 724 26.15 -36.85 10.08
N LEU A 725 25.90 -37.90 10.89
CA LEU A 725 26.05 -37.78 12.34
C LEU A 725 27.49 -37.53 12.78
N ALA A 726 28.50 -37.90 11.98
CA ALA A 726 29.91 -37.61 12.30
C ALA A 726 30.20 -36.10 12.39
N SER A 727 29.40 -35.26 11.71
CA SER A 727 29.49 -33.80 11.77
C SER A 727 28.46 -33.14 12.69
N ALA A 728 27.66 -33.92 13.43
CA ALA A 728 26.64 -33.37 14.31
C ALA A 728 27.23 -32.51 15.44
N SER A 729 26.48 -31.50 15.89
CA SER A 729 26.92 -30.54 16.89
C SER A 729 26.93 -31.07 18.33
N PHE A 730 26.38 -32.26 18.56
CA PHE A 730 26.33 -32.96 19.84
C PHE A 730 27.26 -34.18 19.86
N THR A 731 27.53 -34.75 21.03
CA THR A 731 28.17 -36.08 21.16
C THR A 731 27.10 -37.12 21.47
N GLY A 732 26.86 -38.03 20.53
CA GLY A 732 25.83 -39.07 20.65
C GLY A 732 26.42 -40.45 20.93
N THR A 733 25.85 -41.20 21.87
CA THR A 733 26.16 -42.63 22.08
C THR A 733 24.98 -43.47 21.64
N VAL A 734 25.20 -44.41 20.72
CA VAL A 734 24.16 -45.35 20.27
C VAL A 734 23.85 -46.32 21.40
N VAL A 735 22.62 -46.25 21.92
CA VAL A 735 22.12 -47.10 23.01
C VAL A 735 21.38 -48.30 22.45
N ILE A 736 20.67 -48.15 21.33
CA ILE A 736 19.94 -49.24 20.68
C ILE A 736 19.73 -48.98 19.18
N GLY A 737 19.80 -50.02 18.35
CA GLY A 737 19.55 -49.92 16.91
C GLY A 737 19.23 -51.28 16.27
N GLU A 738 18.61 -51.26 15.07
CA GLU A 738 18.02 -52.48 14.45
C GLU A 738 19.04 -53.55 14.03
N GLY A 739 20.20 -53.16 13.49
CA GLY A 739 21.04 -54.12 12.76
C GLY A 739 21.69 -55.27 13.55
N ALA A 740 21.60 -55.29 14.88
CA ALA A 740 22.12 -56.39 15.70
C ALA A 740 21.24 -57.64 15.58
N LYS A 741 19.97 -57.46 15.20
CA LYS A 741 18.97 -58.52 15.03
C LYS A 741 19.03 -59.19 13.66
N ASP A 742 19.35 -58.42 12.62
CA ASP A 742 19.21 -58.84 11.21
C ASP A 742 20.55 -59.14 10.52
N GLU A 743 21.68 -59.14 11.25
CA GLU A 743 23.06 -59.25 10.73
C GLU A 743 23.37 -58.24 9.59
N ALA A 744 22.70 -57.08 9.65
CA ALA A 744 22.79 -56.01 8.65
C ALA A 744 23.89 -54.98 9.01
N PRO A 745 24.40 -54.19 8.04
CA PRO A 745 25.31 -53.07 8.33
C PRO A 745 24.63 -52.08 9.31
N MET A 746 25.29 -51.69 10.41
CA MET A 746 24.60 -50.92 11.46
C MET A 746 25.48 -49.90 12.19
N LEU A 747 24.83 -48.97 12.88
CA LEU A 747 25.40 -48.22 14.01
C LEU A 747 25.37 -49.12 15.25
N TYR A 748 26.53 -49.43 15.83
CA TYR A 748 26.64 -50.44 16.89
C TYR A 748 26.30 -49.86 18.27
N GLU A 749 25.76 -50.69 19.16
CA GLU A 749 25.61 -50.32 20.57
C GLU A 749 26.98 -49.90 21.16
N GLY A 750 27.01 -48.71 21.77
CA GLY A 750 28.23 -48.10 22.31
C GLY A 750 29.05 -47.28 21.30
N GLU A 751 28.67 -47.25 20.02
CA GLU A 751 29.29 -46.36 19.02
C GLU A 751 29.04 -44.89 19.39
N VAL A 752 30.08 -44.06 19.28
CA VAL A 752 30.03 -42.63 19.57
C VAL A 752 30.14 -41.84 18.27
N VAL A 753 29.18 -40.94 18.04
CA VAL A 753 29.09 -40.10 16.83
C VAL A 753 29.00 -38.62 17.20
N GLY A 754 29.32 -37.74 16.24
CA GLY A 754 29.23 -36.28 16.39
C GLY A 754 30.48 -35.62 16.98
N SER A 755 30.28 -34.43 17.54
CA SER A 755 31.34 -33.55 18.01
C SER A 755 32.17 -34.18 19.13
N SER A 756 33.49 -33.97 19.07
CA SER A 756 34.45 -34.33 20.13
C SER A 756 34.72 -33.20 21.11
N SER A 757 33.99 -32.07 21.00
CA SER A 757 34.13 -30.93 21.91
C SER A 757 33.67 -31.29 23.33
N GLN A 758 34.41 -30.84 24.34
CA GLN A 758 34.04 -31.04 25.75
C GLN A 758 32.76 -30.30 26.15
N ASP A 759 32.39 -29.25 25.42
CA ASP A 759 31.18 -28.46 25.65
C ASP A 759 29.95 -28.99 24.88
N ALA A 760 30.12 -30.05 24.07
CA ALA A 760 29.03 -30.63 23.30
C ALA A 760 28.02 -31.37 24.21
N GLN A 761 26.73 -31.18 23.91
CA GLN A 761 25.66 -31.88 24.60
C GLN A 761 25.82 -33.39 24.43
N GLN A 762 25.73 -34.14 25.55
CA GLN A 762 25.87 -35.60 25.56
C GLN A 762 24.49 -36.26 25.45
N LEU A 763 24.28 -37.07 24.42
CA LEU A 763 23.00 -37.67 24.08
C LEU A 763 23.06 -39.20 23.95
N ASP A 764 21.98 -39.88 24.30
CA ASP A 764 21.68 -41.25 23.90
C ASP A 764 20.99 -41.26 22.54
N ILE A 765 21.31 -42.23 21.69
CA ILE A 765 20.68 -42.44 20.38
C ILE A 765 19.96 -43.78 20.33
N ALA A 766 18.71 -43.77 19.89
CA ALA A 766 17.98 -44.92 19.37
C ALA A 766 17.73 -44.70 17.88
N VAL A 767 18.11 -45.66 17.03
CA VAL A 767 18.13 -45.43 15.57
C VAL A 767 17.63 -46.63 14.78
N ASP A 768 16.86 -46.34 13.75
CA ASP A 768 16.49 -47.26 12.69
C ASP A 768 16.71 -46.54 11.34
N PRO A 769 17.90 -46.74 10.72
CA PRO A 769 18.26 -46.03 9.50
C PRO A 769 17.26 -46.23 8.35
N LEU A 770 16.58 -47.39 8.27
CA LEU A 770 15.56 -47.67 7.27
C LEU A 770 14.47 -48.61 7.82
N GLU A 771 13.47 -48.02 8.46
CA GLU A 771 12.26 -48.77 8.83
C GLU A 771 11.50 -49.15 7.55
N GLY A 772 11.10 -50.42 7.45
CA GLY A 772 10.32 -50.89 6.31
C GLY A 772 11.16 -51.21 5.07
N THR A 773 12.34 -51.80 5.24
CA THR A 773 13.24 -52.25 4.15
C THR A 773 12.53 -53.01 3.01
N ASN A 774 11.51 -53.83 3.32
CA ASN A 774 10.72 -54.51 2.29
C ASN A 774 9.82 -53.56 1.49
N TYR A 775 9.28 -52.50 2.11
CA TYR A 775 8.52 -51.47 1.40
C TYR A 775 9.42 -50.68 0.46
N ALA A 776 10.61 -50.28 0.92
CA ALA A 776 11.62 -49.63 0.09
C ALA A 776 11.99 -50.52 -1.11
N ALA A 777 12.35 -51.79 -0.86
CA ALA A 777 12.71 -52.73 -1.92
C ALA A 777 11.58 -52.97 -2.94
N LYS A 778 10.32 -52.99 -2.51
CA LYS A 778 9.15 -53.17 -3.39
C LYS A 778 8.65 -51.86 -4.02
N GLY A 779 9.11 -50.71 -3.56
CA GLY A 779 8.61 -49.40 -4.00
C GLY A 779 7.16 -49.14 -3.55
N THR A 780 6.76 -49.69 -2.41
CA THR A 780 5.42 -49.52 -1.85
C THR A 780 5.43 -48.58 -0.65
N ASP A 781 4.27 -48.07 -0.30
CA ASP A 781 4.11 -47.10 0.79
C ASP A 781 4.51 -47.67 2.16
N GLY A 782 5.24 -46.88 2.95
CA GLY A 782 5.48 -47.15 4.38
C GLY A 782 6.93 -47.16 4.85
N ALA A 783 7.92 -46.85 4.01
CA ALA A 783 9.33 -46.81 4.41
C ALA A 783 9.76 -45.43 4.89
N ILE A 784 10.46 -45.36 6.04
CA ILE A 784 11.00 -44.13 6.63
C ILE A 784 12.43 -44.37 7.14
N SER A 785 13.24 -43.31 7.19
CA SER A 785 14.47 -43.29 8.01
C SER A 785 14.15 -42.57 9.32
N VAL A 786 14.51 -43.13 10.47
CA VAL A 786 14.10 -42.57 11.77
C VAL A 786 15.18 -42.66 12.84
N ILE A 787 15.31 -41.59 13.61
CA ILE A 787 16.24 -41.48 14.74
C ILE A 787 15.56 -40.79 15.91
N ALA A 788 15.87 -41.23 17.12
CA ALA A 788 15.49 -40.57 18.35
C ALA A 788 16.71 -40.33 19.25
N VAL A 789 16.72 -39.19 19.93
CA VAL A 789 17.75 -38.86 20.93
C VAL A 789 17.13 -38.36 22.22
N ALA A 790 17.85 -38.56 23.32
CA ALA A 790 17.52 -38.01 24.63
C ALA A 790 18.82 -37.71 25.38
N LYS A 791 18.73 -36.99 26.49
CA LYS A 791 19.89 -36.71 27.35
C LYS A 791 20.63 -38.02 27.71
N ARG A 792 21.97 -38.02 27.72
CA ARG A 792 22.77 -39.22 28.05
C ARG A 792 22.31 -39.89 29.34
N GLY A 793 22.11 -41.20 29.29
CA GLY A 793 21.64 -42.04 30.40
C GLY A 793 20.13 -42.05 30.60
N SER A 794 19.36 -41.45 29.67
CA SER A 794 17.90 -41.37 29.77
C SER A 794 17.19 -42.44 28.96
N MET A 795 17.86 -43.07 27.99
CA MET A 795 17.35 -44.24 27.28
C MET A 795 17.83 -45.52 27.96
N LEU A 796 16.92 -46.46 28.22
CA LEU A 796 17.25 -47.73 28.85
C LEU A 796 17.97 -48.66 27.83
N PRO A 797 19.25 -49.01 28.04
CA PRO A 797 19.93 -49.99 27.19
C PRO A 797 19.30 -51.37 27.36
N MET A 798 19.05 -52.07 26.27
CA MET A 798 18.44 -53.41 26.28
C MET A 798 18.82 -54.21 25.05
N PRO A 799 18.77 -55.55 25.10
CA PRO A 799 19.11 -56.36 23.95
C PRO A 799 18.07 -56.17 22.83
N ALA A 800 18.55 -56.04 21.59
CA ALA A 800 17.74 -55.80 20.39
C ALA A 800 16.96 -57.04 19.92
N TYR A 801 16.01 -57.51 20.73
CA TYR A 801 15.08 -58.60 20.38
C TYR A 801 13.71 -58.05 19.99
N TYR A 802 12.65 -58.78 20.31
CA TYR A 802 11.27 -58.37 20.06
C TYR A 802 10.62 -57.76 21.31
N MET A 803 9.72 -56.80 21.09
CA MET A 803 8.95 -56.12 22.10
C MET A 803 7.47 -56.11 21.71
N GLU A 804 6.62 -56.66 22.56
CA GLU A 804 5.18 -56.44 22.53
C GLU A 804 4.90 -55.02 23.02
N LYS A 805 4.13 -54.24 22.28
CA LYS A 805 3.78 -52.87 22.62
C LYS A 805 2.35 -52.51 22.23
N LEU A 806 1.75 -51.67 23.07
CA LEU A 806 0.51 -50.95 22.79
C LEU A 806 0.80 -49.46 22.97
N VAL A 807 0.51 -48.66 21.93
CA VAL A 807 0.68 -47.19 21.94
C VAL A 807 -0.65 -46.53 21.62
N THR A 808 -1.04 -45.53 22.41
CA THR A 808 -2.29 -44.79 22.21
C THR A 808 -2.23 -43.41 22.88
N ARG A 809 -3.06 -42.47 22.44
CA ARG A 809 -3.31 -41.20 23.14
C ARG A 809 -4.42 -41.26 24.20
N PHE A 810 -5.16 -42.37 24.28
CA PHE A 810 -6.34 -42.51 25.14
C PHE A 810 -6.10 -43.54 26.24
N GLY A 811 -6.01 -43.11 27.50
CA GLY A 811 -5.87 -44.03 28.64
C GLY A 811 -5.11 -43.45 29.81
N SER A 812 -4.60 -44.34 30.67
CA SER A 812 -3.67 -44.02 31.76
C SER A 812 -2.81 -45.27 32.06
N TYR A 813 -1.63 -45.08 32.68
CA TYR A 813 -0.76 -46.20 33.05
C TYR A 813 -1.37 -47.11 34.13
N ASP A 814 -2.32 -46.62 34.92
CA ASP A 814 -3.01 -47.42 35.95
C ASP A 814 -4.07 -48.34 35.34
N GLU A 815 -4.60 -48.00 34.17
CA GLU A 815 -5.72 -48.72 33.53
C GLU A 815 -5.26 -49.67 32.41
N LEU A 816 -4.22 -49.30 31.66
CA LEU A 816 -3.68 -50.08 30.55
C LEU A 816 -2.72 -51.17 31.05
N SER A 817 -2.86 -52.41 30.54
CA SER A 817 -2.05 -53.55 30.99
C SER A 817 -1.89 -54.66 29.95
N LEU A 818 -0.64 -55.12 29.72
CA LEU A 818 -0.35 -56.27 28.85
C LEU A 818 -0.66 -57.64 29.47
N ASP A 819 -0.96 -57.73 30.77
CA ASP A 819 -1.36 -59.02 31.38
C ASP A 819 -2.88 -59.22 31.40
N ARG A 820 -3.63 -58.20 30.98
CA ARG A 820 -5.07 -58.29 30.74
C ARG A 820 -5.35 -58.77 29.33
N ARG A 821 -6.58 -59.22 29.09
CA ARG A 821 -7.00 -59.56 27.72
C ARG A 821 -6.99 -58.29 26.88
N LEU A 822 -6.48 -58.37 25.65
CA LEU A 822 -6.38 -57.21 24.76
C LEU A 822 -7.72 -56.46 24.58
N ILE A 823 -8.85 -57.17 24.60
CA ILE A 823 -10.19 -56.54 24.55
C ILE A 823 -10.44 -55.55 25.70
N GLU A 824 -9.90 -55.81 26.89
CA GLU A 824 -10.08 -54.96 28.06
C GLU A 824 -9.29 -53.65 27.90
N ASN A 825 -8.11 -53.69 27.25
CA ASN A 825 -7.38 -52.46 26.88
C ASN A 825 -8.15 -51.66 25.83
N LEU A 826 -8.77 -52.33 24.85
CA LEU A 826 -9.58 -51.66 23.83
C LEU A 826 -10.81 -50.97 24.44
N GLU A 827 -11.43 -51.60 25.46
CA GLU A 827 -12.54 -51.00 26.20
C GLU A 827 -12.11 -49.73 26.96
N VAL A 828 -10.93 -49.75 27.59
CA VAL A 828 -10.35 -48.56 28.24
C VAL A 828 -10.11 -47.43 27.23
N ILE A 829 -9.47 -47.74 26.10
CA ILE A 829 -9.18 -46.77 25.03
C ILE A 829 -10.49 -46.17 24.47
N ALA A 830 -11.49 -47.01 24.20
CA ALA A 830 -12.81 -46.58 23.74
C ALA A 830 -13.50 -45.64 24.74
N ALA A 831 -13.44 -45.97 26.04
CA ALA A 831 -14.02 -45.15 27.10
C ALA A 831 -13.34 -43.77 27.18
N HIS A 832 -12.01 -43.71 27.16
CA HIS A 832 -11.25 -42.45 27.18
C HIS A 832 -11.44 -41.62 25.92
N LYS A 833 -11.61 -42.27 24.76
CA LYS A 833 -11.98 -41.59 23.51
C LYS A 833 -13.43 -41.07 23.52
N GLY A 834 -14.29 -41.57 24.40
CA GLY A 834 -15.72 -41.25 24.43
C GLY A 834 -16.51 -41.87 23.28
N ALA A 835 -16.09 -43.03 22.78
CA ALA A 835 -16.65 -43.66 21.59
C ALA A 835 -16.82 -45.18 21.77
N PRO A 836 -17.73 -45.85 21.02
CA PRO A 836 -17.88 -47.31 21.13
C PRO A 836 -16.65 -48.05 20.56
N LEU A 837 -16.40 -49.27 21.03
CA LEU A 837 -15.34 -50.17 20.52
C LEU A 837 -15.30 -50.25 18.99
N SER A 838 -16.46 -50.33 18.34
CA SER A 838 -16.59 -50.42 16.88
C SER A 838 -16.12 -49.19 16.11
N SER A 839 -15.89 -48.07 16.80
CA SER A 839 -15.32 -46.85 16.20
C SER A 839 -13.80 -46.82 16.21
N LEU A 840 -13.16 -47.71 16.99
CA LEU A 840 -11.71 -47.75 17.11
C LEU A 840 -11.06 -48.23 15.82
N CYS A 841 -9.89 -47.68 15.53
CA CYS A 841 -8.99 -48.14 14.49
C CYS A 841 -7.63 -48.52 15.08
N ALA A 842 -7.24 -49.78 14.96
CA ALA A 842 -5.95 -50.30 15.40
C ALA A 842 -4.99 -50.48 14.22
N TYR A 843 -3.74 -50.09 14.39
CA TYR A 843 -2.63 -50.45 13.52
C TYR A 843 -1.92 -51.69 14.07
N VAL A 844 -1.76 -52.73 13.25
CA VAL A 844 -1.16 -54.01 13.67
C VAL A 844 -0.29 -54.57 12.55
N LEU A 845 0.91 -55.05 12.87
CA LEU A 845 1.77 -55.73 11.89
C LEU A 845 1.12 -57.04 11.40
N ASP A 846 1.13 -57.30 10.09
CA ASP A 846 0.66 -58.56 9.49
C ASP A 846 1.74 -59.65 9.58
N LYS A 847 1.88 -60.22 10.77
CA LYS A 847 2.78 -61.34 11.04
C LYS A 847 1.98 -62.52 11.61
N PRO A 848 2.42 -63.78 11.41
CA PRO A 848 1.72 -64.96 11.93
C PRO A 848 1.37 -64.87 13.42
N ARG A 849 2.25 -64.28 14.23
CA ARG A 849 2.10 -64.06 15.67
C ARG A 849 0.96 -63.11 16.07
N HIS A 850 0.41 -62.30 15.15
CA HIS A 850 -0.67 -61.35 15.45
C HIS A 850 -2.05 -61.82 14.97
N LYS A 851 -2.15 -62.99 14.32
CA LYS A 851 -3.41 -63.48 13.74
C LYS A 851 -4.56 -63.51 14.75
N ASP A 852 -4.30 -63.97 15.97
CA ASP A 852 -5.31 -64.08 17.02
C ASP A 852 -5.75 -62.69 17.53
N ALA A 853 -4.80 -61.78 17.74
CA ALA A 853 -5.10 -60.40 18.14
C ALA A 853 -5.94 -59.66 17.08
N ILE A 854 -5.58 -59.81 15.80
CA ILE A 854 -6.31 -59.24 14.66
C ILE A 854 -7.73 -59.82 14.58
N ALA A 855 -7.87 -61.14 14.70
CA ALA A 855 -9.18 -61.80 14.65
C ALA A 855 -10.07 -61.34 15.81
N MET A 856 -9.49 -61.20 17.02
CA MET A 856 -10.19 -60.70 18.19
C MET A 856 -10.65 -59.24 17.99
N MET A 857 -9.76 -58.34 17.57
CA MET A 857 -10.08 -56.94 17.30
C MET A 857 -11.22 -56.80 16.29
N ARG A 858 -11.14 -57.54 15.17
CA ARG A 858 -12.20 -57.55 14.14
C ARG A 858 -13.52 -58.12 14.68
N GLY A 859 -13.45 -59.18 15.49
CA GLY A 859 -14.61 -59.75 16.17
C GLY A 859 -15.31 -58.78 17.14
N ALA A 860 -14.55 -57.87 17.74
CA ALA A 860 -15.05 -56.78 18.58
C ALA A 860 -15.54 -55.55 17.79
N GLY A 861 -15.47 -55.58 16.45
CA GLY A 861 -15.87 -54.48 15.58
C GLY A 861 -14.79 -53.40 15.38
N VAL A 862 -13.59 -53.57 15.92
CA VAL A 862 -12.46 -52.64 15.73
C VAL A 862 -11.96 -52.75 14.29
N ARG A 863 -11.76 -51.61 13.63
CA ARG A 863 -11.11 -51.57 12.31
C ARG A 863 -9.62 -51.84 12.48
N VAL A 864 -9.05 -52.72 11.67
CA VAL A 864 -7.63 -53.09 11.76
C VAL A 864 -6.93 -52.75 10.46
N ILE A 865 -6.00 -51.79 10.52
CA ILE A 865 -5.02 -51.49 9.47
C ILE A 865 -3.84 -52.44 9.66
N GLN A 866 -3.54 -53.19 8.61
CA GLN A 866 -2.43 -54.15 8.60
C GLN A 866 -1.25 -53.60 7.82
N ALA A 867 -0.05 -53.78 8.36
CA ALA A 867 1.21 -53.37 7.74
C ALA A 867 2.17 -54.56 7.69
N SER A 868 2.84 -54.81 6.57
CA SER A 868 3.78 -55.92 6.48
C SER A 868 5.00 -55.70 7.35
N ASP A 869 5.47 -54.45 7.47
CA ASP A 869 6.65 -54.03 8.23
C ASP A 869 6.43 -52.63 8.82
N GLY A 870 7.31 -52.24 9.75
CA GLY A 870 7.33 -50.93 10.40
C GLY A 870 6.25 -50.73 11.46
N ASP A 871 6.65 -50.39 12.68
CA ASP A 871 5.71 -50.08 13.77
C ASP A 871 6.00 -48.75 14.49
N VAL A 872 7.11 -48.05 14.21
CA VAL A 872 7.30 -46.65 14.59
C VAL A 872 6.30 -45.77 13.86
N LEU A 873 6.13 -45.96 12.55
CA LEU A 873 5.09 -45.25 11.78
C LEU A 873 3.70 -45.46 12.38
N GLY A 874 3.37 -46.69 12.77
CA GLY A 874 2.09 -47.01 13.40
C GLY A 874 1.91 -46.35 14.77
N SER A 875 2.97 -46.29 15.58
CA SER A 875 2.99 -45.53 16.85
C SER A 875 2.73 -44.05 16.61
N LEU A 876 3.43 -43.44 15.66
CA LEU A 876 3.30 -42.01 15.37
C LEU A 876 1.87 -41.67 14.93
N ARG A 877 1.25 -42.49 14.08
CA ARG A 877 -0.16 -42.34 13.70
C ARG A 877 -1.13 -42.43 14.87
N ALA A 878 -0.90 -43.35 15.82
CA ALA A 878 -1.75 -43.49 17.00
C ALA A 878 -1.69 -42.28 17.95
N LEU A 879 -0.56 -41.58 17.96
CA LEU A 879 -0.31 -40.40 18.79
C LEU A 879 -0.82 -39.10 18.16
N LEU A 880 -0.97 -39.06 16.83
CA LEU A 880 -1.40 -37.87 16.10
C LEU A 880 -2.91 -37.59 16.27
N PRO A 881 -3.32 -36.40 16.76
CA PRO A 881 -4.73 -36.08 16.97
C PRO A 881 -5.60 -36.18 15.71
N MET A 882 -5.02 -35.84 14.55
CA MET A 882 -5.69 -35.74 13.25
C MET A 882 -5.67 -37.05 12.44
N ASP A 883 -4.96 -38.10 12.88
CA ASP A 883 -5.02 -39.40 12.22
C ASP A 883 -6.24 -40.20 12.69
N THR A 884 -6.68 -41.10 11.82
CA THR A 884 -7.76 -42.06 12.05
C THR A 884 -7.36 -43.24 12.93
N VAL A 885 -6.06 -43.50 13.14
CA VAL A 885 -5.55 -44.56 14.02
C VAL A 885 -5.66 -44.13 15.49
N ASP A 886 -6.23 -45.00 16.31
CA ASP A 886 -6.45 -44.78 17.75
C ASP A 886 -5.41 -45.49 18.62
N LEU A 887 -4.89 -46.60 18.12
CA LEU A 887 -3.84 -47.36 18.79
C LEU A 887 -2.95 -48.12 17.80
N LEU A 888 -1.69 -48.31 18.19
CA LEU A 888 -0.84 -49.38 17.70
C LEU A 888 -0.93 -50.56 18.67
N TYR A 889 -0.99 -51.79 18.17
CA TYR A 889 -0.69 -52.98 18.95
C TYR A 889 0.12 -53.98 18.12
N GLY A 890 1.17 -54.54 18.71
CA GLY A 890 1.91 -55.63 18.07
C GLY A 890 3.23 -55.95 18.73
N ILE A 891 3.89 -56.95 18.18
CA ILE A 891 5.23 -57.41 18.53
C ILE A 891 6.16 -57.06 17.36
N GLY A 892 7.05 -56.10 17.57
CA GLY A 892 8.10 -55.69 16.63
C GLY A 892 9.46 -55.61 17.30
N GLY A 893 10.44 -54.93 16.71
CA GLY A 893 11.77 -54.82 17.31
C GLY A 893 11.76 -53.92 18.57
N ALA A 894 12.68 -54.23 19.49
CA ALA A 894 12.95 -53.40 20.66
C ALA A 894 13.51 -51.99 20.32
N PRO A 895 14.40 -51.81 19.32
CA PRO A 895 14.85 -50.48 18.87
C PRO A 895 13.68 -49.56 18.49
N GLU A 896 12.77 -50.05 17.63
CA GLU A 896 11.54 -49.39 17.22
C GLU A 896 10.62 -49.14 18.41
N GLY A 897 10.67 -50.00 19.43
CA GLY A 897 10.01 -49.80 20.71
C GLY A 897 10.53 -48.59 21.49
N VAL A 898 11.86 -48.42 21.58
CA VAL A 898 12.48 -47.26 22.24
C VAL A 898 12.22 -45.97 21.45
N ILE A 899 12.28 -46.03 20.11
CA ILE A 899 11.93 -44.89 19.24
C ILE A 899 10.43 -44.53 19.40
N SER A 900 9.55 -45.53 19.46
CA SER A 900 8.12 -45.32 19.74
C SER A 900 7.88 -44.71 21.13
N ALA A 901 8.67 -45.10 22.13
CA ALA A 901 8.63 -44.51 23.45
C ALA A 901 9.07 -43.03 23.43
N ALA A 902 10.13 -42.70 22.69
CA ALA A 902 10.56 -41.31 22.48
C ALA A 902 9.46 -40.47 21.80
N ALA A 903 8.81 -41.00 20.75
CA ALA A 903 7.67 -40.35 20.12
C ALA A 903 6.49 -40.17 21.09
N THR A 904 6.20 -41.19 21.90
CA THR A 904 5.13 -41.15 22.92
C THR A 904 5.40 -40.10 24.00
N ARG A 905 6.64 -40.01 24.47
CA ARG A 905 7.11 -38.98 25.41
C ARG A 905 6.98 -37.59 24.78
N GLY A 906 7.42 -37.45 23.53
CA GLY A 906 7.45 -36.18 22.82
C GLY A 906 6.09 -35.63 22.39
N LEU A 907 5.06 -36.48 22.22
CA LEU A 907 3.72 -36.04 21.81
C LEU A 907 2.66 -36.10 22.91
N GLY A 908 2.99 -36.67 24.07
CA GLY A 908 2.03 -36.87 25.15
C GLY A 908 1.03 -37.98 24.83
N GLY A 909 1.38 -39.21 25.20
CA GLY A 909 0.50 -40.37 25.10
C GLY A 909 0.90 -41.48 26.07
N TYR A 910 0.39 -42.68 25.82
CA TYR A 910 0.58 -43.85 26.67
C TYR A 910 1.13 -45.01 25.84
N MET A 911 2.26 -45.54 26.29
CA MET A 911 2.85 -46.77 25.77
C MET A 911 3.06 -47.75 26.91
N ILE A 912 2.57 -48.97 26.74
CA ILE A 912 2.91 -50.12 27.59
C ILE A 912 3.60 -51.18 26.73
N ALA A 913 4.66 -51.76 27.25
CA ALA A 913 5.50 -52.68 26.51
C ALA A 913 6.05 -53.82 27.39
N ARG A 914 6.47 -54.90 26.74
CA ARG A 914 7.17 -56.04 27.37
C ARG A 914 8.09 -56.69 26.34
N LEU A 915 9.29 -57.09 26.76
CA LEU A 915 10.19 -57.86 25.91
C LEU A 915 9.64 -59.28 25.69
N THR A 916 9.65 -59.73 24.43
CA THR A 916 9.07 -61.00 24.00
C THR A 916 10.09 -61.81 23.21
N PRO A 917 11.07 -62.45 23.85
CA PRO A 917 12.04 -63.30 23.15
C PRO A 917 11.32 -64.41 22.38
N GLN A 918 11.76 -64.69 21.16
CA GLN A 918 11.15 -65.65 20.24
C GLN A 918 11.89 -67.00 20.21
N SER A 919 13.06 -67.11 20.85
CA SER A 919 13.85 -68.35 20.94
C SER A 919 14.40 -68.60 22.36
N GLU A 920 14.83 -69.83 22.62
CA GLU A 920 15.49 -70.18 23.89
C GLU A 920 16.82 -69.42 24.08
N GLU A 921 17.54 -69.15 22.98
CA GLU A 921 18.79 -68.37 22.98
C GLU A 921 18.53 -66.91 23.36
N GLU A 922 17.49 -66.28 22.77
CA GLU A 922 17.05 -64.93 23.12
C GLU A 922 16.60 -64.85 24.59
N THR A 923 15.90 -65.89 25.08
CA THR A 923 15.44 -65.97 26.46
C THR A 923 16.61 -66.08 27.44
N ALA A 924 17.62 -66.90 27.12
CA ALA A 924 18.83 -67.06 27.93
C ALA A 924 19.67 -65.77 27.95
N SER A 925 19.81 -65.11 26.79
CA SER A 925 20.50 -63.82 26.67
C SER A 925 19.79 -62.74 27.47
N LEU A 926 18.46 -62.63 27.36
CA LEU A 926 17.66 -61.69 28.14
C LEU A 926 17.85 -61.87 29.65
N ALA A 927 17.85 -63.12 30.12
CA ALA A 927 18.10 -63.44 31.53
C ALA A 927 19.51 -63.04 32.01
N SER A 928 20.50 -63.00 31.10
CA SER A 928 21.86 -62.55 31.42
C SER A 928 21.98 -61.03 31.56
N TRP A 929 21.14 -60.26 30.85
CA TRP A 929 21.01 -58.81 31.00
C TRP A 929 20.28 -58.44 32.28
N ASN A 930 19.10 -59.02 32.51
CA ASN A 930 18.34 -58.84 33.73
C ASN A 930 17.33 -59.99 33.93
N PRO A 931 17.45 -60.79 35.01
CA PRO A 931 16.56 -61.93 35.25
C PRO A 931 15.08 -61.58 35.36
N GLY A 932 14.74 -60.34 35.71
CA GLY A 932 13.35 -59.88 35.88
C GLY A 932 12.66 -59.40 34.60
N TRP A 933 13.42 -59.07 33.55
CA TRP A 933 12.87 -58.42 32.36
C TRP A 933 11.90 -59.27 31.54
N SER A 934 12.00 -60.60 31.64
CA SER A 934 11.06 -61.53 30.98
C SER A 934 9.61 -61.40 31.48
N SER A 935 9.42 -60.83 32.67
CA SER A 935 8.10 -60.59 33.29
C SER A 935 7.80 -59.12 33.55
N MET A 936 8.76 -58.24 33.26
CA MET A 936 8.64 -56.81 33.52
C MET A 936 7.79 -56.14 32.44
N ARG A 937 6.97 -55.18 32.86
CA ARG A 937 6.28 -54.26 31.96
C ARG A 937 7.02 -52.93 31.98
N PHE A 938 7.15 -52.33 30.81
CA PHE A 938 7.76 -51.03 30.61
C PHE A 938 6.69 -50.04 30.16
N THR A 939 6.77 -48.82 30.66
CA THR A 939 6.06 -47.66 30.14
C THR A 939 7.00 -46.84 29.23
N ALA A 940 6.46 -45.87 28.49
CA ALA A 940 7.31 -44.91 27.76
C ALA A 940 8.37 -44.25 28.68
N ASN A 941 7.99 -43.92 29.92
CA ASN A 941 8.86 -43.29 30.91
C ASN A 941 9.98 -44.21 31.41
N ASP A 942 9.76 -45.54 31.40
CA ASP A 942 10.80 -46.50 31.78
C ASP A 942 11.85 -46.67 30.67
N LEU A 943 11.42 -46.55 29.41
CA LEU A 943 12.27 -46.71 28.22
C LEU A 943 13.03 -45.42 27.89
N VAL A 944 12.39 -44.28 28.08
CA VAL A 944 12.93 -42.93 27.84
C VAL A 944 12.48 -42.02 28.99
N SER A 945 13.39 -41.76 29.93
CA SER A 945 13.07 -41.13 31.23
C SER A 945 13.00 -39.59 31.23
N GLU A 946 13.56 -38.94 30.21
CA GLU A 946 13.61 -37.48 30.05
C GLU A 946 12.87 -37.05 28.76
N GLU A 947 12.90 -35.76 28.43
CA GLU A 947 12.47 -35.28 27.11
C GLU A 947 13.37 -35.82 25.99
N SER A 948 12.75 -36.11 24.84
CA SER A 948 13.40 -36.70 23.68
C SER A 948 13.03 -35.95 22.40
N ILE A 949 13.95 -35.99 21.44
CA ILE A 949 13.73 -35.51 20.07
C ILE A 949 13.65 -36.73 19.18
N MET A 950 12.63 -36.83 18.33
CA MET A 950 12.53 -37.87 17.31
C MET A 950 12.36 -37.23 15.95
N VAL A 951 13.11 -37.70 14.96
CA VAL A 951 13.02 -37.22 13.59
C VAL A 951 12.84 -38.40 12.65
N ALA A 952 11.90 -38.28 11.72
CA ALA A 952 11.71 -39.26 10.67
C ALA A 952 11.55 -38.59 9.29
N THR A 953 12.16 -39.19 8.26
CA THR A 953 12.06 -38.73 6.88
C THR A 953 11.52 -39.85 5.99
N ALA A 954 10.60 -39.52 5.09
CA ALA A 954 10.01 -40.50 4.18
C ALA A 954 11.02 -40.99 3.13
N VAL A 955 11.14 -42.31 2.99
CA VAL A 955 11.88 -42.97 1.91
C VAL A 955 10.93 -43.35 0.77
N THR A 956 9.76 -43.86 1.12
CA THR A 956 8.62 -44.01 0.21
C THR A 956 7.41 -43.25 0.76
N SER A 957 6.34 -43.14 -0.02
CA SER A 957 5.11 -42.49 0.45
C SER A 957 4.63 -43.14 1.75
N THR A 958 4.13 -42.36 2.70
CA THR A 958 3.48 -42.87 3.90
C THR A 958 2.12 -42.20 4.08
N SER A 959 1.36 -42.63 5.08
CA SER A 959 0.06 -42.00 5.38
C SER A 959 0.17 -40.62 6.03
N ILE A 960 1.35 -40.21 6.50
CA ILE A 960 1.55 -38.95 7.26
C ILE A 960 2.70 -38.08 6.73
N ILE A 961 3.71 -38.68 6.10
CA ILE A 961 4.85 -38.01 5.46
C ILE A 961 4.82 -38.37 3.96
N ARG A 962 4.88 -37.37 3.09
CA ARG A 962 4.83 -37.57 1.62
C ARG A 962 6.14 -38.19 1.10
N ALA A 963 6.06 -38.92 0.00
CA ALA A 963 7.26 -39.42 -0.68
C ALA A 963 8.14 -38.27 -1.18
N PRO A 964 9.45 -38.47 -1.34
CA PRO A 964 10.32 -37.54 -2.05
C PRO A 964 9.75 -37.14 -3.43
N GLU A 965 9.63 -35.83 -3.67
CA GLU A 965 9.07 -35.28 -4.91
C GLU A 965 10.19 -34.70 -5.79
N ARG A 966 10.25 -35.08 -7.07
CA ARG A 966 11.23 -34.51 -8.00
C ARG A 966 10.77 -33.15 -8.51
N LEU A 967 11.63 -32.14 -8.35
CA LEU A 967 11.44 -30.77 -8.83
C LEU A 967 11.95 -30.60 -10.28
N ASP A 968 11.57 -29.49 -10.93
CA ASP A 968 11.90 -29.21 -12.34
C ASP A 968 13.41 -29.11 -12.63
N ASN A 969 14.24 -28.91 -11.60
CA ASN A 969 15.70 -28.81 -11.65
C ASN A 969 16.43 -30.13 -11.31
N ASP A 970 15.75 -31.28 -11.38
CA ASP A 970 16.23 -32.62 -10.98
C ASP A 970 16.53 -32.79 -9.48
N ASP A 971 16.27 -31.76 -8.67
CA ASP A 971 16.37 -31.77 -7.21
C ASP A 971 15.22 -32.59 -6.58
N LEU A 972 15.44 -33.17 -5.40
CA LEU A 972 14.42 -33.90 -4.66
C LEU A 972 13.96 -33.07 -3.46
N LEU A 973 12.66 -32.77 -3.41
CA LEU A 973 12.00 -32.23 -2.23
C LEU A 973 11.73 -33.38 -1.26
N LEU A 974 12.45 -33.40 -0.15
CA LEU A 974 12.31 -34.39 0.91
C LEU A 974 11.29 -33.90 1.93
N HIS A 975 10.54 -34.83 2.52
CA HIS A 975 9.53 -34.53 3.53
C HIS A 975 9.82 -35.29 4.81
N SER A 976 9.77 -34.57 5.93
CA SER A 976 10.19 -35.08 7.22
C SER A 976 9.23 -34.63 8.32
N VAL A 977 9.35 -35.29 9.46
CA VAL A 977 8.63 -34.97 10.68
C VAL A 977 9.60 -34.90 11.85
N VAL A 978 9.46 -33.86 12.68
CA VAL A 978 10.25 -33.65 13.90
C VAL A 978 9.29 -33.61 15.08
N VAL A 979 9.54 -34.47 16.07
CA VAL A 979 8.88 -34.47 17.37
C VAL A 979 9.86 -33.90 18.39
N GLU A 980 9.55 -32.74 18.95
CA GLU A 980 10.38 -32.03 19.91
C GLU A 980 9.51 -31.12 20.79
N ASN A 981 9.85 -31.00 22.08
CA ASN A 981 9.20 -30.08 23.04
C ASN A 981 7.66 -30.17 23.08
N GLY A 982 7.10 -31.38 23.05
CA GLY A 982 5.65 -31.57 23.11
C GLY A 982 4.92 -31.33 21.78
N ARG A 983 5.64 -31.09 20.68
CA ARG A 983 5.07 -30.70 19.38
C ARG A 983 5.57 -31.59 18.25
N ILE A 984 4.77 -31.65 17.18
CA ILE A 984 5.15 -32.27 15.91
C ILE A 984 5.27 -31.19 14.82
N LYS A 985 6.34 -31.24 14.03
CA LYS A 985 6.63 -30.31 12.94
C LYS A 985 6.80 -31.08 11.64
N PHE A 986 6.17 -30.64 10.56
CA PHE A 986 6.36 -31.21 9.22
C PHE A 986 7.27 -30.29 8.41
N ILE A 987 8.34 -30.83 7.87
CA ILE A 987 9.40 -30.06 7.19
C ILE A 987 9.53 -30.56 5.76
N SER A 988 9.74 -29.65 4.81
CA SER A 988 10.01 -29.99 3.42
C SER A 988 11.22 -29.21 2.94
N ARG A 989 12.27 -29.90 2.48
CA ARG A 989 13.54 -29.28 2.08
C ARG A 989 14.03 -29.84 0.75
N PRO A 990 14.51 -28.98 -0.17
CA PRO A 990 15.16 -29.43 -1.39
C PRO A 990 16.51 -30.08 -1.06
N SER A 991 16.89 -31.16 -1.74
CA SER A 991 18.15 -31.85 -1.52
C SER A 991 19.38 -30.96 -1.79
N SER A 992 19.24 -29.95 -2.68
CA SER A 992 20.29 -28.93 -2.89
C SER A 992 20.63 -28.09 -1.65
N SER A 993 19.71 -27.96 -0.68
CA SER A 993 19.97 -27.24 0.58
C SER A 993 20.83 -28.01 1.58
N MET A 994 21.22 -29.25 1.24
CA MET A 994 21.98 -30.17 2.10
C MET A 994 23.47 -30.26 1.72
N GLU A 995 23.88 -29.63 0.62
CA GLU A 995 25.28 -29.58 0.14
C GLU A 995 26.07 -28.37 0.68
N GLU A 996 25.40 -27.41 1.32
CA GLU A 996 25.98 -26.27 2.06
C GLU A 996 26.14 -26.60 3.55
#